data_AF-A0A8S3Y260-F1
#
_entry.id   AF-A0A8S3Y260-F1
#
_cell.length_a   1.000
_cell.length_b   1.000
_cell.length_c   1.000
_cell.angle_alpha   90.00
_cell.angle_beta   90.00
_cell.angle_gamma   90.00
#
_symmetry.space_group_name_H-M   'P 1'
#
loop_
_entity.id
_entity.type
_entity.pdbx_description
1 polymer ?
#
loop_
_entity_poly.entity_id
_entity_poly.type
_entity_poly.pdbx_seq_one_letter_code
_entity_poly.pdbx_strand_id
1 'polypeptide(L)'
;MSSPAPLENGIGDDARGTTYFFSRSRSSASLWQRISLFVSIYWKSLIVIITPLILLPIPILNAGSESARAYKCMYVVLIMATYWVLELLPLPVTSMLPIVLFPTLGILDSDKTCAAYMKETNMMFMGGLMIAAGVQHSKLPKRVALWTVQVVGCSHRRLNFGLTFVTMFISMWVSNAAATTMMVPIVEAILEVLEQQGLGDVYVNRKRNALPENGKDVKPAHNKNSEEEPPLPSDITICYYLSIAYASTLGGCGTLVGTATNSAFKGIFDSEFPEISGSVNFFWFMAYSTPAMLLMQLLVWVSLQVTFMGLFRPNSEAARNVNKASSGSFTTMKVIKDQYRNLGPVTFHEKASGFLFILAVFLYIFRKPGFMPGWADVITTMKVKDGVTSMFIVVLMFILPMSMDFVKFFSSSASYEELAASKPSSGVVSWGILKEKIPWGLLFLLGGGFALAEGSKATGLSSMIGASLNGLHGLHPTIVLLVVVLVTQFITEFTSNVAIANLILPVLANMARTLDMDPRYLMVPATLACSMAFHMPVGTPPNAIVAGVAHIPTSKMAVGGIGPKIITTLIIWGAYPTLGSLIFKAEDIKVLQSPTTVAPIAASMAQNLTLACDVIPNNLQLLPSFNCTSSKTLVSDVMKGVFTCSYSPFNKS
;
A
#
# COMPACT_ATOMS: atom_id res chain seq x y z
N MET A 1 34.79 -17.54 54.07
CA MET A 1 33.87 -18.26 53.17
C MET A 1 32.66 -17.37 52.93
N SER A 2 32.69 -16.61 51.85
CA SER A 2 31.57 -15.82 51.32
C SER A 2 31.78 -15.74 49.82
N SER A 3 30.95 -16.46 49.07
CA SER A 3 31.00 -16.48 47.61
C SER A 3 30.23 -15.27 47.06
N PRO A 4 30.78 -14.49 46.12
CA PRO A 4 30.06 -13.35 45.56
C PRO A 4 29.06 -13.82 44.49
N ALA A 5 27.89 -13.17 44.46
CA ALA A 5 26.84 -13.38 43.47
C ALA A 5 27.32 -13.00 42.04
N PRO A 6 26.83 -13.69 40.98
CA PRO A 6 27.17 -13.29 39.62
C PRO A 6 26.34 -12.06 39.21
N LEU A 7 27.04 -11.00 38.81
CA LEU A 7 26.48 -9.79 38.21
C LEU A 7 25.87 -10.08 36.83
N GLU A 8 24.56 -9.91 36.69
CA GLU A 8 23.84 -9.83 35.42
C GLU A 8 24.12 -8.47 34.75
N ASN A 9 24.74 -8.50 33.57
CA ASN A 9 24.75 -7.36 32.64
C ASN A 9 24.42 -7.90 31.24
N GLY A 10 23.13 -8.10 30.97
CA GLY A 10 22.59 -8.22 29.62
C GLY A 10 22.09 -6.85 29.20
N ILE A 11 22.72 -6.23 28.21
CA ILE A 11 22.10 -5.10 27.49
C ILE A 11 21.02 -5.72 26.61
N GLY A 12 19.75 -5.46 26.95
CA GLY A 12 18.62 -5.78 26.10
C GLY A 12 18.59 -4.81 24.92
N ASP A 13 18.55 -5.35 23.71
CA ASP A 13 18.23 -4.59 22.51
C ASP A 13 17.11 -5.31 21.74
N ASP A 14 16.31 -4.51 21.06
CA ASP A 14 14.88 -4.69 20.82
C ASP A 14 14.42 -5.89 19.94
N ALA A 15 13.17 -6.29 20.20
CA ALA A 15 12.21 -6.97 19.32
C ALA A 15 12.46 -8.42 18.82
N ARG A 16 13.58 -9.08 19.14
CA ARG A 16 13.73 -10.52 18.88
C ARG A 16 14.39 -11.19 20.07
N GLY A 17 13.61 -11.87 20.90
CA GLY A 17 14.05 -12.54 22.12
C GLY A 17 15.03 -13.71 21.92
N THR A 18 16.25 -13.43 21.46
CA THR A 18 17.38 -14.35 21.53
C THR A 18 18.42 -13.80 22.50
N THR A 19 18.20 -14.08 23.78
CA THR A 19 19.20 -13.84 24.83
C THR A 19 20.23 -14.96 24.78
N TYR A 20 21.41 -14.69 24.21
CA TYR A 20 22.50 -15.66 24.20
C TYR A 20 23.19 -15.66 25.57
N PHE A 21 22.88 -16.64 26.42
CA PHE A 21 23.60 -16.86 27.67
C PHE A 21 24.95 -17.54 27.38
N PHE A 22 26.05 -16.88 27.74
CA PHE A 22 27.36 -17.51 27.76
C PHE A 22 27.83 -17.73 29.21
N SER A 23 28.08 -19.00 29.55
CA SER A 23 28.94 -19.36 30.67
C SER A 23 30.34 -18.80 30.40
N ARG A 24 30.89 -18.04 31.37
CA ARG A 24 32.22 -17.43 31.30
C ARG A 24 33.32 -18.48 31.49
N SER A 25 33.37 -19.48 30.62
CA SER A 25 34.52 -20.37 30.48
C SER A 25 35.27 -19.98 29.21
N ARG A 26 36.52 -19.53 29.37
CA ARG A 26 37.44 -19.20 28.27
C ARG A 26 37.76 -20.48 27.48
N SER A 27 36.92 -20.85 26.51
CA SER A 27 37.33 -21.70 25.40
C SER A 27 37.69 -20.80 24.22
N SER A 28 38.90 -20.95 23.67
CA SER A 28 39.29 -20.22 22.47
C SER A 28 38.48 -20.77 21.29
N ALA A 29 37.38 -20.10 20.93
CA ALA A 29 36.62 -20.45 19.72
C ALA A 29 37.57 -20.53 18.52
N SER A 30 37.45 -21.57 17.70
CA SER A 30 38.28 -21.75 16.51
C SER A 30 38.05 -20.61 15.51
N LEU A 31 39.03 -20.34 14.64
CA LEU A 31 38.91 -19.26 13.66
C LEU A 31 37.65 -19.41 12.78
N TRP A 32 37.30 -20.64 12.41
CA TRP A 32 36.05 -20.97 11.72
C TRP A 32 34.79 -20.71 12.54
N GLN A 33 34.79 -21.02 13.85
CA GLN A 33 33.67 -20.71 14.74
C GLN A 33 33.48 -19.19 14.89
N ARG A 34 34.58 -18.43 14.98
CA ARG A 34 34.53 -16.96 15.05
C ARG A 34 34.04 -16.35 13.75
N ILE A 35 34.51 -16.82 12.60
CA ILE A 35 34.03 -16.35 11.28
C ILE A 35 32.55 -16.71 11.10
N SER A 36 32.15 -17.94 11.40
CA SER A 36 30.75 -18.37 11.30
C SER A 36 29.84 -17.55 12.21
N LEU A 37 30.28 -17.30 13.45
CA LEU A 37 29.55 -16.44 14.39
C LEU A 37 29.48 -14.99 13.89
N PHE A 38 30.58 -14.45 13.38
CA PHE A 38 30.62 -13.11 12.80
C PHE A 38 29.68 -12.97 11.60
N VAL A 39 29.71 -13.92 10.66
CA VAL A 39 28.83 -13.92 9.50
C VAL A 39 27.37 -14.06 9.95
N SER A 40 27.06 -14.95 10.89
CA SER A 40 25.70 -15.14 11.39
C SER A 40 25.13 -13.88 12.07
N ILE A 41 25.96 -13.10 12.78
CA ILE A 41 25.53 -11.87 13.45
C ILE A 41 25.45 -10.71 12.45
N TYR A 42 26.45 -10.54 11.59
CA TYR A 42 26.62 -9.36 10.73
C TYR A 42 26.21 -9.58 9.27
N TRP A 43 25.51 -10.68 8.94
CA TRP A 43 25.14 -11.03 7.57
C TRP A 43 24.47 -9.87 6.81
N LYS A 44 23.57 -9.11 7.46
CA LYS A 44 22.91 -7.95 6.84
C LYS A 44 23.92 -6.87 6.43
N SER A 45 24.77 -6.45 7.36
CA SER A 45 25.80 -5.43 7.11
C SER A 45 26.80 -5.88 6.06
N LEU A 46 27.15 -7.16 6.06
CA LEU A 46 28.00 -7.75 5.04
C LEU A 46 27.35 -7.65 3.66
N ILE A 47 26.08 -8.04 3.50
CA ILE A 47 25.39 -7.94 2.21
C ILE A 47 25.26 -6.47 1.78
N VAL A 48 24.98 -5.52 2.69
CA VAL A 48 24.93 -4.09 2.36
C VAL A 48 26.25 -3.63 1.72
N ILE A 49 27.40 -4.05 2.25
CA ILE A 49 28.71 -3.65 1.70
C ILE A 49 29.06 -4.43 0.43
N ILE A 50 28.77 -5.73 0.42
CA ILE A 50 29.16 -6.65 -0.66
C ILE A 50 28.32 -6.43 -1.92
N THR A 51 27.01 -6.17 -1.81
CA THR A 51 26.11 -6.04 -2.98
C THR A 51 26.55 -4.93 -3.95
N PRO A 52 26.83 -3.68 -3.51
CA PRO A 52 27.37 -2.66 -4.40
C PRO A 52 28.70 -3.05 -5.05
N LEU A 53 29.60 -3.71 -4.31
CA LEU A 53 30.90 -4.16 -4.83
C LEU A 53 30.74 -5.24 -5.92
N ILE A 54 29.84 -6.20 -5.71
CA ILE A 54 29.54 -7.26 -6.70
C ILE A 54 28.89 -6.68 -7.96
N LEU A 55 28.03 -5.66 -7.82
CA LEU A 55 27.32 -5.05 -8.94
C LEU A 55 28.13 -3.96 -9.66
N LEU A 56 29.24 -3.49 -9.07
CA LEU A 56 30.10 -2.43 -9.60
C LEU A 56 30.64 -2.69 -11.03
N PRO A 57 30.92 -3.93 -11.47
CA PRO A 57 31.31 -4.21 -12.84
C PRO A 57 30.27 -3.78 -13.89
N ILE A 58 28.97 -3.74 -13.56
CA ILE A 58 27.89 -3.38 -14.50
C ILE A 58 28.11 -1.97 -15.10
N PRO A 59 28.24 -0.89 -14.29
CA PRO A 59 28.47 0.45 -14.83
C PRO A 59 29.89 0.65 -15.37
N ILE A 60 30.91 -0.07 -14.85
CA ILE A 60 32.31 0.11 -15.27
C ILE A 60 32.56 -0.51 -16.65
N LEU A 61 32.14 -1.76 -16.86
CA LEU A 61 32.39 -2.48 -18.12
C LEU A 61 31.62 -1.87 -19.29
N ASN A 62 30.46 -1.26 -19.01
CA ASN A 62 29.62 -0.62 -20.02
C ASN A 62 29.82 0.90 -20.10
N ALA A 63 30.87 1.46 -19.49
CA ALA A 63 31.09 2.91 -19.44
C ALA A 63 31.28 3.55 -20.82
N GLY A 64 31.80 2.81 -21.81
CA GLY A 64 31.98 3.25 -23.19
C GLY A 64 30.78 2.99 -24.11
N SER A 65 29.71 2.37 -23.62
CA SER A 65 28.50 2.09 -24.42
C SER A 65 27.63 3.33 -24.56
N GLU A 66 26.91 3.47 -25.69
CA GLU A 66 25.87 4.50 -25.86
C GLU A 66 24.79 4.43 -24.75
N SER A 67 24.58 3.24 -24.18
CA SER A 67 23.63 3.00 -23.08
C SER A 67 24.26 3.09 -21.68
N ALA A 68 25.44 3.71 -21.53
CA ALA A 68 26.16 3.81 -20.25
C ALA A 68 25.29 4.36 -19.10
N ARG A 69 24.44 5.36 -19.38
CA ARG A 69 23.50 5.92 -18.38
C ARG A 69 22.46 4.90 -17.92
N ALA A 70 21.99 4.03 -18.81
CA ALA A 70 21.03 2.98 -18.47
C ALA A 70 21.65 1.92 -17.55
N TYR A 71 22.89 1.49 -17.81
CA TYR A 71 23.60 0.55 -16.94
C TYR A 71 23.89 1.12 -15.55
N LYS A 72 24.19 2.42 -15.45
CA LYS A 72 24.30 3.11 -14.16
C LYS A 72 22.97 3.14 -13.40
N CYS A 73 21.85 3.37 -14.09
CA CYS A 73 20.52 3.29 -13.49
C CYS A 73 20.19 1.86 -13.05
N MET A 74 20.51 0.86 -13.87
CA MET A 74 20.31 -0.56 -13.57
C MET A 74 21.08 -0.98 -12.32
N TYR A 75 22.31 -0.50 -12.15
CA TYR A 75 23.10 -0.71 -10.94
C TYR A 75 22.37 -0.23 -9.67
N VAL A 76 21.80 0.98 -9.68
CA VAL A 76 21.03 1.49 -8.54
C VAL A 76 19.75 0.70 -8.32
N VAL A 77 19.01 0.36 -9.39
CA VAL A 77 17.79 -0.46 -9.32
C VAL A 77 18.09 -1.82 -8.67
N LEU A 78 19.17 -2.50 -9.06
CA LEU A 78 19.53 -3.82 -8.52
C LEU A 78 19.95 -3.78 -7.05
N ILE A 79 20.70 -2.74 -6.65
CA ILE A 79 21.04 -2.51 -5.23
C ILE A 79 19.76 -2.31 -4.43
N MET A 80 18.89 -1.40 -4.87
CA MET A 80 17.62 -1.13 -4.18
C MET A 80 16.73 -2.37 -4.14
N ALA A 81 16.64 -3.13 -5.22
CA ALA A 81 15.88 -4.38 -5.28
C ALA A 81 16.37 -5.39 -4.24
N THR A 82 17.68 -5.58 -4.14
CA THR A 82 18.26 -6.51 -3.15
C THR A 82 18.01 -6.03 -1.72
N TYR A 83 18.18 -4.72 -1.47
CA TYR A 83 17.99 -4.14 -0.14
C TYR A 83 16.53 -4.15 0.30
N TRP A 84 15.59 -3.93 -0.63
CA TRP A 84 14.15 -4.00 -0.37
C TRP A 84 13.67 -5.43 -0.15
N VAL A 85 14.10 -6.38 -0.99
CA VAL A 85 13.68 -7.80 -0.88
C VAL A 85 14.21 -8.44 0.41
N LEU A 86 15.47 -8.17 0.76
CA LEU A 86 16.11 -8.74 1.96
C LEU A 86 15.94 -7.88 3.22
N GLU A 87 15.29 -6.72 3.11
CA GLU A 87 15.11 -5.74 4.19
C GLU A 87 16.40 -5.50 5.00
N LEU A 88 17.49 -5.21 4.26
CA LEU A 88 18.81 -5.02 4.85
C LEU A 88 18.93 -3.69 5.61
N LEU A 89 18.22 -2.68 5.12
CA LEU A 89 18.07 -1.36 5.73
C LEU A 89 16.57 -1.07 5.90
N PRO A 90 16.18 -0.14 6.79
CA PRO A 90 14.80 0.33 6.85
C PRO A 90 14.34 0.77 5.46
N LEU A 91 13.15 0.33 5.04
CA LEU A 91 12.61 0.60 3.69
C LEU A 91 12.70 2.08 3.27
N PRO A 92 12.43 3.08 4.15
CA PRO A 92 12.59 4.49 3.80
C PRO A 92 14.04 4.85 3.47
N VAL A 93 15.03 4.31 4.21
CA VAL A 93 16.46 4.61 4.02
C VAL A 93 16.96 4.07 2.68
N THR A 94 16.61 2.82 2.34
CA THR A 94 16.88 2.27 1.00
C THR A 94 16.29 3.16 -0.09
N SER A 95 15.09 3.69 0.16
CA SER A 95 14.39 4.54 -0.79
C SER A 95 14.98 5.94 -0.93
N MET A 96 15.89 6.36 -0.04
CA MET A 96 16.63 7.63 -0.16
C MET A 96 17.90 7.47 -1.01
N LEU A 97 18.33 6.25 -1.35
CA LEU A 97 19.53 6.02 -2.16
C LEU A 97 19.54 6.77 -3.49
N PRO A 98 18.43 6.88 -4.25
CA PRO A 98 18.43 7.66 -5.50
C PRO A 98 18.81 9.13 -5.30
N ILE A 99 18.47 9.74 -4.16
CA ILE A 99 18.79 11.15 -3.86
C ILE A 99 20.30 11.39 -3.94
N VAL A 100 21.10 10.40 -3.53
CA VAL A 100 22.56 10.48 -3.54
C VAL A 100 23.14 9.88 -4.83
N LEU A 101 22.67 8.69 -5.21
CA LEU A 101 23.29 7.92 -6.30
C LEU A 101 22.93 8.46 -7.69
N PHE A 102 21.76 9.05 -7.89
CA PHE A 102 21.38 9.53 -9.23
C PHE A 102 22.19 10.73 -9.69
N PRO A 103 22.36 11.79 -8.88
CA PRO A 103 23.18 12.93 -9.27
C PRO A 103 24.66 12.56 -9.38
N THR A 104 25.19 11.75 -8.45
CA THR A 104 26.61 11.36 -8.44
C THR A 104 26.99 10.47 -9.63
N LEU A 105 26.08 9.63 -10.12
CA LEU A 105 26.31 8.78 -11.29
C LEU A 105 25.95 9.45 -12.62
N GLY A 106 25.35 10.64 -12.61
CA GLY A 106 24.91 11.36 -13.81
C GLY A 106 23.65 10.76 -14.47
N ILE A 107 22.76 10.19 -13.65
CA ILE A 107 21.48 9.62 -14.08
C ILE A 107 20.45 10.74 -14.22
N LEU A 108 20.14 11.41 -13.11
CA LEU A 108 19.24 12.57 -13.00
C LEU A 108 19.92 13.66 -12.18
N ASP A 109 19.58 14.92 -12.44
CA ASP A 109 19.99 16.06 -11.61
C ASP A 109 19.30 16.05 -10.23
N SER A 110 19.89 16.75 -9.27
CA SER A 110 19.40 16.81 -7.90
C SER A 110 17.96 17.35 -7.81
N ASP A 111 17.64 18.39 -8.59
CA ASP A 111 16.32 19.02 -8.56
C ASP A 111 15.24 18.06 -9.08
N LYS A 112 15.46 17.43 -10.23
CA LYS A 112 14.53 16.41 -10.75
C LYS A 112 14.43 15.19 -9.84
N THR A 113 15.54 14.76 -9.25
CA THR A 113 15.54 13.61 -8.33
C THR A 113 14.71 13.91 -7.09
N CYS A 114 14.89 15.08 -6.46
CA CYS A 114 14.11 15.49 -5.29
C CYS A 114 12.63 15.76 -5.64
N ALA A 115 12.36 16.35 -6.80
CA ALA A 115 10.99 16.57 -7.28
C ALA A 115 10.20 15.26 -7.44
N ALA A 116 10.87 14.13 -7.71
CA ALA A 116 10.22 12.82 -7.77
C ALA A 116 9.63 12.37 -6.41
N TYR A 117 10.19 12.83 -5.29
CA TYR A 117 9.68 12.50 -3.95
C TYR A 117 8.47 13.33 -3.54
N MET A 118 8.31 14.52 -4.11
CA MET A 118 7.21 15.45 -3.81
C MET A 118 6.16 15.47 -4.93
N LYS A 119 5.98 14.34 -5.64
CA LYS A 119 4.90 14.18 -6.63
C LYS A 119 3.54 14.32 -5.95
N GLU A 120 2.58 14.85 -6.71
CA GLU A 120 1.23 15.10 -6.21
C GLU A 120 0.54 13.82 -5.67
N THR A 121 0.82 12.64 -6.24
CA THR A 121 0.31 11.37 -5.71
C THR A 121 0.76 11.11 -4.27
N ASN A 122 1.99 11.51 -3.89
CA ASN A 122 2.45 11.43 -2.51
C ASN A 122 1.68 12.39 -1.60
N MET A 123 1.37 13.59 -2.08
CA MET A 123 0.52 14.54 -1.34
C MET A 123 -0.90 13.98 -1.16
N MET A 124 -1.47 13.35 -2.20
CA MET A 124 -2.77 12.68 -2.10
C MET A 124 -2.77 11.60 -1.02
N PHE A 125 -1.78 10.71 -1.05
CA PHE A 125 -1.65 9.61 -0.11
C PHE A 125 -1.42 10.09 1.33
N MET A 126 -0.49 11.02 1.53
CA MET A 126 -0.20 11.59 2.85
C MET A 126 -1.41 12.32 3.43
N GLY A 127 -2.12 13.13 2.63
CA GLY A 127 -3.33 13.79 3.08
C GLY A 127 -4.45 12.80 3.41
N GLY A 128 -4.56 11.71 2.66
CA GLY A 128 -5.47 10.61 2.98
C GLY A 128 -5.17 9.97 4.35
N LEU A 129 -3.89 9.69 4.64
CA LEU A 129 -3.46 9.21 5.96
C LEU A 129 -3.72 10.22 7.08
N MET A 130 -3.55 11.52 6.83
CA MET A 130 -3.85 12.59 7.80
C MET A 130 -5.35 12.66 8.11
N ILE A 131 -6.21 12.58 7.08
CA ILE A 131 -7.67 12.53 7.24
C ILE A 131 -8.06 11.30 8.04
N ALA A 132 -7.53 10.12 7.67
CA ALA A 132 -7.77 8.87 8.35
C ALA A 132 -7.35 8.93 9.83
N ALA A 133 -6.16 9.46 10.13
CA ALA A 133 -5.66 9.61 11.49
C ALA A 133 -6.55 10.54 12.34
N GLY A 134 -7.06 11.62 11.75
CA GLY A 134 -8.00 12.52 12.41
C GLY A 134 -9.36 11.88 12.70
N VAL A 135 -9.91 11.13 11.73
CA VAL A 135 -11.14 10.37 11.93
C VAL A 135 -10.95 9.29 12.99
N GLN A 136 -9.80 8.60 12.99
CA GLN A 136 -9.47 7.58 13.98
C GLN A 136 -9.22 8.15 15.38
N HIS A 137 -8.80 9.40 15.49
CA HIS A 137 -8.69 10.10 16.78
C HIS A 137 -10.06 10.39 17.39
N SER A 138 -11.12 10.46 16.56
CA SER A 138 -12.49 10.49 17.06
C SER A 138 -12.97 9.09 17.47
N LYS A 139 -14.00 9.02 18.33
CA LYS A 139 -14.64 7.73 18.70
C LYS A 139 -15.54 7.17 17.58
N LEU A 140 -15.59 7.83 16.41
CA LEU A 140 -16.51 7.52 15.33
C LEU A 140 -16.32 6.11 14.76
N PRO A 141 -15.10 5.65 14.39
CA PRO A 141 -14.94 4.32 13.81
C PRO A 141 -15.37 3.19 14.77
N LYS A 142 -15.08 3.35 16.08
CA LYS A 142 -15.51 2.40 17.12
C LYS A 142 -17.04 2.38 17.27
N ARG A 143 -17.70 3.54 17.19
CA ARG A 143 -19.16 3.65 17.22
C ARG A 143 -19.80 2.97 16.01
N VAL A 144 -19.26 3.19 14.81
CA VAL A 144 -19.73 2.55 13.57
C VAL A 144 -19.59 1.04 13.67
N ALA A 145 -18.44 0.53 14.13
CA ALA A 145 -18.21 -0.90 14.28
C ALA A 145 -19.22 -1.58 15.22
N LEU A 146 -19.42 -1.03 16.43
CA LEU A 146 -20.37 -1.57 17.39
C LEU A 146 -21.82 -1.49 16.88
N TRP A 147 -22.19 -0.40 16.21
CA TRP A 147 -23.50 -0.24 15.61
C TRP A 147 -23.77 -1.29 14.52
N THR A 148 -22.83 -1.50 13.60
CA THR A 148 -22.99 -2.50 12.54
C THR A 148 -23.16 -3.91 13.11
N VAL A 149 -22.41 -4.25 14.15
CA VAL A 149 -22.56 -5.54 14.84
C VAL A 149 -23.97 -5.71 15.45
N GLN A 150 -24.55 -4.65 16.01
CA GLN A 150 -25.92 -4.67 16.53
C GLN A 150 -26.96 -4.95 15.44
N VAL A 151 -26.72 -4.47 14.21
CA VAL A 151 -27.62 -4.67 13.06
C VAL A 151 -27.51 -6.08 12.47
N VAL A 152 -26.30 -6.62 12.35
CA VAL A 152 -26.06 -7.92 11.69
C VAL A 152 -26.47 -9.12 12.58
N GLY A 153 -26.40 -8.95 13.90
CA GLY A 153 -26.82 -9.93 14.91
C GLY A 153 -25.68 -10.78 15.49
N CYS A 154 -26.01 -11.61 16.49
CA CYS A 154 -25.01 -12.24 17.36
C CYS A 154 -24.79 -13.75 17.16
N SER A 155 -25.24 -14.33 16.05
CA SER A 155 -24.76 -15.68 15.69
C SER A 155 -23.31 -15.61 15.22
N HIS A 156 -22.48 -16.61 15.53
CA HIS A 156 -21.04 -16.56 15.26
C HIS A 156 -20.70 -16.21 13.81
N ARG A 157 -21.41 -16.81 12.86
CA ARG A 157 -21.22 -16.55 11.42
C ARG A 157 -21.63 -15.13 11.03
N ARG A 158 -22.77 -14.64 11.54
CA ARG A 158 -23.24 -13.27 11.26
C ARG A 158 -22.35 -12.23 11.93
N LEU A 159 -21.95 -12.49 13.17
CA LEU A 159 -21.04 -11.63 13.94
C LEU A 159 -19.69 -11.51 13.25
N ASN A 160 -19.09 -12.63 12.85
CA ASN A 160 -17.86 -12.64 12.06
C ASN A 160 -18.02 -11.90 10.73
N PHE A 161 -19.12 -12.10 10.00
CA PHE A 161 -19.41 -11.36 8.77
C PHE A 161 -19.49 -9.84 9.01
N GLY A 162 -20.21 -9.41 10.05
CA GLY A 162 -20.33 -8.00 10.43
C GLY A 162 -18.97 -7.37 10.73
N LEU A 163 -18.15 -8.03 11.55
CA LEU A 163 -16.79 -7.56 11.87
C LEU A 163 -15.90 -7.49 10.63
N THR A 164 -15.96 -8.52 9.78
CA THR A 164 -15.20 -8.59 8.52
C THR A 164 -15.58 -7.45 7.58
N PHE A 165 -16.88 -7.22 7.36
CA PHE A 165 -17.39 -6.17 6.48
C PHE A 165 -17.00 -4.77 6.98
N VAL A 166 -17.15 -4.50 8.28
CA VAL A 166 -16.72 -3.22 8.86
C VAL A 166 -15.22 -3.04 8.71
N THR A 167 -14.42 -4.09 8.98
CA THR A 167 -12.96 -4.01 8.87
C THR A 167 -12.54 -3.67 7.45
N MET A 168 -13.14 -4.33 6.45
CA MET A 168 -12.93 -4.02 5.04
C MET A 168 -13.30 -2.57 4.73
N PHE A 169 -14.48 -2.12 5.14
CA PHE A 169 -14.94 -0.75 4.89
C PHE A 169 -14.02 0.30 5.52
N ILE A 170 -13.56 0.09 6.75
CA ILE A 170 -12.64 1.02 7.42
C ILE A 170 -11.29 1.04 6.72
N SER A 171 -10.80 -0.12 6.30
CA SER A 171 -9.51 -0.22 5.61
C SER A 171 -9.51 0.35 4.19
N MET A 172 -10.68 0.64 3.59
CA MET A 172 -10.74 1.42 2.35
C MET A 172 -10.18 2.83 2.51
N TRP A 173 -10.11 3.34 3.73
CA TRP A 173 -9.81 4.75 4.03
C TRP A 173 -8.66 4.92 5.01
N VAL A 174 -8.48 3.94 5.88
CA VAL A 174 -7.42 3.89 6.89
C VAL A 174 -6.40 2.83 6.47
N SER A 175 -5.14 2.99 6.86
CA SER A 175 -4.12 1.99 6.55
C SER A 175 -4.48 0.61 7.13
N ASN A 176 -4.13 -0.45 6.40
CA ASN A 176 -4.48 -1.83 6.77
C ASN A 176 -4.07 -2.15 8.23
N ALA A 177 -2.84 -1.79 8.61
CA ALA A 177 -2.33 -2.01 9.97
C ALA A 177 -3.19 -1.32 11.03
N ALA A 178 -3.54 -0.04 10.83
CA ALA A 178 -4.33 0.72 11.79
C ALA A 178 -5.79 0.21 11.87
N ALA A 179 -6.37 -0.24 10.75
CA ALA A 179 -7.68 -0.90 10.74
C ALA A 179 -7.65 -2.19 11.56
N THR A 180 -6.63 -3.05 11.39
CA THR A 180 -6.47 -4.28 12.18
C THR A 180 -6.27 -3.98 13.67
N THR A 181 -5.34 -3.09 14.02
CA THR A 181 -5.06 -2.72 15.43
C THR A 181 -6.31 -2.20 16.13
N MET A 182 -7.18 -1.50 15.43
CA MET A 182 -8.44 -1.02 16.01
C MET A 182 -9.47 -2.13 16.23
N MET A 183 -9.49 -3.13 15.35
CA MET A 183 -10.45 -4.24 15.42
C MET A 183 -10.04 -5.32 16.41
N VAL A 184 -8.74 -5.52 16.63
CA VAL A 184 -8.23 -6.54 17.55
C VAL A 184 -8.84 -6.44 18.96
N PRO A 185 -8.81 -5.30 19.66
CA PRO A 185 -9.42 -5.20 20.99
C PRO A 185 -10.94 -5.42 21.00
N ILE A 186 -11.62 -5.14 19.88
CA ILE A 186 -13.07 -5.36 19.74
C ILE A 186 -13.34 -6.86 19.60
N VAL A 187 -12.55 -7.55 18.77
CA VAL A 187 -12.63 -9.01 18.60
C VAL A 187 -12.28 -9.72 19.91
N GLU A 188 -11.22 -9.29 20.59
CA GLU A 188 -10.79 -9.84 21.88
C GLU A 188 -11.91 -9.73 22.93
N ALA A 189 -12.45 -8.52 23.13
CA ALA A 189 -13.56 -8.31 24.07
C ALA A 189 -14.81 -9.14 23.73
N ILE A 190 -15.07 -9.39 22.44
CA ILE A 190 -16.18 -10.26 22.01
C ILE A 190 -15.87 -11.72 22.34
N LEU A 191 -14.66 -12.19 22.07
CA LEU A 191 -14.24 -13.57 22.31
C LEU A 191 -14.23 -13.91 23.81
N GLU A 192 -13.74 -13.01 24.66
CA GLU A 192 -13.78 -13.16 26.12
C GLU A 192 -15.21 -13.32 26.66
N VAL A 193 -16.14 -12.52 26.13
CA VAL A 193 -17.56 -12.61 26.50
C VAL A 193 -18.16 -13.96 26.07
N LEU A 194 -17.75 -14.47 24.91
CA LEU A 194 -18.22 -15.78 24.43
C LEU A 194 -17.72 -16.92 25.32
N GLU A 195 -16.48 -16.84 25.79
CA GLU A 195 -15.89 -17.85 26.70
C GLU A 195 -16.49 -17.80 28.10
N GLN A 196 -16.71 -16.61 28.68
CA GLN A 196 -17.37 -16.46 29.99
C GLN A 196 -18.79 -17.07 30.03
N GLN A 197 -19.45 -17.15 28.88
CA GLN A 197 -20.78 -17.72 28.74
C GLN A 197 -20.76 -19.22 28.38
N GLY A 198 -19.58 -19.83 28.26
CA GLY A 198 -19.43 -21.22 27.84
C GLY A 198 -19.86 -21.46 26.39
N LEU A 199 -19.87 -20.42 25.55
CA LEU A 199 -20.27 -20.46 24.15
C LEU A 199 -19.08 -20.77 23.22
N GLY A 200 -17.92 -21.14 23.76
CA GLY A 200 -16.76 -21.56 22.99
C GLY A 200 -15.48 -21.17 23.72
N ASP A 201 -14.54 -22.11 23.78
CA ASP A 201 -13.23 -21.86 24.40
C ASP A 201 -12.43 -20.92 23.48
N VAL A 202 -11.89 -19.81 24.01
CA VAL A 202 -10.99 -18.95 23.23
C VAL A 202 -9.69 -19.69 22.95
N TYR A 203 -9.21 -20.43 23.96
CA TYR A 203 -8.01 -21.25 23.89
C TYR A 203 -8.26 -22.70 24.32
N VAL A 204 -7.69 -23.65 23.56
CA VAL A 204 -7.79 -25.08 23.82
C VAL A 204 -6.51 -25.58 24.48
N ASN A 205 -6.63 -26.03 25.73
CA ASN A 205 -5.55 -26.68 26.46
C ASN A 205 -5.45 -28.17 26.09
N ARG A 206 -4.38 -28.56 25.37
CA ARG A 206 -4.17 -29.94 24.87
C ARG A 206 -4.21 -31.02 25.96
N LYS A 207 -3.88 -30.68 27.22
CA LYS A 207 -3.84 -31.62 28.35
C LYS A 207 -5.21 -31.93 28.98
N ARG A 208 -6.27 -31.15 28.72
CA ARG A 208 -7.59 -31.36 29.35
C ARG A 208 -8.50 -32.34 28.60
N ASN A 209 -8.23 -32.58 27.31
CA ASN A 209 -9.11 -33.35 26.40
C ASN A 209 -8.53 -34.70 25.94
N ALA A 210 -7.46 -35.20 26.55
CA ALA A 210 -7.12 -36.62 26.39
C ALA A 210 -8.19 -37.44 27.13
N LEU A 211 -9.22 -37.89 26.41
CA LEU A 211 -10.11 -38.91 26.93
C LEU A 211 -9.27 -40.12 27.35
N PRO A 212 -9.55 -40.75 28.51
CA PRO A 212 -8.98 -42.03 28.84
C PRO A 212 -9.55 -43.07 27.88
N GLU A 213 -8.83 -43.36 26.80
CA GLU A 213 -9.02 -44.64 26.11
C GLU A 213 -8.65 -45.74 27.10
N ASN A 214 -9.64 -46.57 27.45
CA ASN A 214 -9.59 -47.69 28.38
C ASN A 214 -9.35 -47.34 29.86
N GLY A 215 -10.42 -46.96 30.55
CA GLY A 215 -10.86 -47.53 31.85
C GLY A 215 -9.83 -47.84 32.96
N LYS A 216 -8.65 -47.23 32.93
CA LYS A 216 -7.61 -47.38 33.95
C LYS A 216 -7.28 -45.99 34.45
N ASP A 217 -7.47 -45.80 35.75
CA ASP A 217 -7.17 -44.58 36.48
C ASP A 217 -5.72 -44.16 36.22
N VAL A 218 -5.53 -43.18 35.33
CA VAL A 218 -4.24 -42.51 35.19
C VAL A 218 -4.11 -41.57 36.37
N LYS A 219 -3.38 -42.03 37.40
CA LYS A 219 -2.94 -41.18 38.52
C LYS A 219 -2.27 -39.91 37.95
N PRO A 220 -2.52 -38.73 38.55
CA PRO A 220 -1.89 -37.51 38.11
C PRO A 220 -0.38 -37.62 38.30
N ALA A 221 0.36 -37.71 37.19
CA ALA A 221 1.81 -37.64 37.20
C ALA A 221 2.20 -36.20 37.59
N HIS A 222 2.60 -36.03 38.85
CA HIS A 222 3.14 -34.80 39.39
C HIS A 222 4.55 -34.56 38.83
N ASN A 223 4.67 -34.20 37.55
CA ASN A 223 5.94 -33.78 36.96
C ASN A 223 6.11 -32.27 37.14
N LYS A 224 7.04 -31.88 38.01
CA LYS A 224 7.30 -30.49 38.43
C LYS A 224 8.07 -29.62 37.40
N ASN A 225 8.38 -30.11 36.20
CA ASN A 225 9.23 -29.39 35.23
C ASN A 225 8.68 -29.41 33.78
N SER A 226 7.38 -29.24 33.56
CA SER A 226 6.88 -28.91 32.22
C SER A 226 6.50 -27.44 32.19
N GLU A 227 7.28 -26.61 31.50
CA GLU A 227 6.85 -25.29 31.05
C GLU A 227 5.43 -25.42 30.50
N GLU A 228 4.50 -24.58 30.99
CA GLU A 228 3.14 -24.54 30.47
C GLU A 228 3.23 -24.20 28.98
N GLU A 229 3.03 -25.20 28.11
CA GLU A 229 2.90 -24.96 26.68
C GLU A 229 1.80 -23.89 26.49
N PRO A 230 2.07 -22.81 25.74
CA PRO A 230 1.12 -21.73 25.59
C PRO A 230 -0.19 -22.28 25.03
N PRO A 231 -1.33 -21.85 25.59
CA PRO A 231 -2.63 -22.40 25.22
C PRO A 231 -2.91 -22.06 23.74
N LEU A 232 -3.28 -23.07 22.94
CA LEU A 232 -3.47 -22.89 21.49
C LEU A 232 -4.81 -22.21 21.22
N PRO A 233 -4.91 -21.22 20.32
CA PRO A 233 -6.18 -20.60 19.99
C PRO A 233 -7.12 -21.61 19.33
N SER A 234 -8.41 -21.55 19.67
CA SER A 234 -9.42 -22.39 19.03
C SER A 234 -9.61 -22.02 17.56
N ASP A 235 -10.15 -22.94 16.74
CA ASP A 235 -10.40 -22.66 15.33
C ASP A 235 -11.39 -21.49 15.12
N ILE A 236 -12.29 -21.25 16.08
CA ILE A 236 -13.20 -20.09 16.08
C ILE A 236 -12.40 -18.80 16.26
N THR A 237 -11.54 -18.75 17.29
CA THR A 237 -10.63 -17.62 17.57
C THR A 237 -9.77 -17.29 16.35
N ILE A 238 -9.12 -18.31 15.77
CA ILE A 238 -8.31 -18.17 14.55
C ILE A 238 -9.16 -17.58 13.42
N CYS A 239 -10.40 -18.05 13.23
CA CYS A 239 -11.28 -17.56 12.18
C CYS A 239 -11.60 -16.07 12.36
N TYR A 240 -11.92 -15.59 13.57
CA TYR A 240 -12.19 -14.17 13.81
C TYR A 240 -10.99 -13.29 13.50
N TYR A 241 -9.81 -13.67 14.00
CA TYR A 241 -8.57 -12.93 13.82
C TYR A 241 -8.10 -12.92 12.35
N LEU A 242 -8.11 -14.07 11.66
CA LEU A 242 -7.76 -14.12 10.24
C LEU A 242 -8.77 -13.38 9.37
N SER A 243 -10.06 -13.40 9.72
CA SER A 243 -11.10 -12.68 8.96
C SER A 243 -10.87 -11.18 8.99
N ILE A 244 -10.56 -10.59 10.15
CA ILE A 244 -10.27 -9.15 10.24
C ILE A 244 -8.93 -8.78 9.57
N ALA A 245 -7.90 -9.63 9.68
CA ALA A 245 -6.62 -9.38 9.02
C ALA A 245 -6.78 -9.37 7.49
N TYR A 246 -7.40 -10.40 6.93
CA TYR A 246 -7.60 -10.50 5.48
C TYR A 246 -8.58 -9.44 4.99
N ALA A 247 -9.59 -9.09 5.78
CA ALA A 247 -10.51 -8.01 5.43
C ALA A 247 -9.84 -6.65 5.39
N SER A 248 -8.90 -6.36 6.30
CA SER A 248 -8.13 -5.12 6.22
C SER A 248 -7.29 -5.07 4.95
N THR A 249 -6.60 -6.16 4.61
CA THR A 249 -5.80 -6.25 3.38
C THR A 249 -6.63 -6.07 2.11
N LEU A 250 -7.78 -6.73 2.02
CA LEU A 250 -8.70 -6.59 0.88
C LEU A 250 -9.34 -5.19 0.85
N GLY A 251 -9.77 -4.67 1.99
CA GLY A 251 -10.37 -3.34 2.10
C GLY A 251 -9.46 -2.23 1.57
N GLY A 252 -8.16 -2.29 1.88
CA GLY A 252 -7.17 -1.35 1.36
C GLY A 252 -7.10 -1.27 -0.17
N CYS A 253 -7.51 -2.34 -0.87
CA CYS A 253 -7.49 -2.38 -2.33
C CYS A 253 -8.62 -1.58 -2.99
N GLY A 254 -9.68 -1.24 -2.26
CA GLY A 254 -10.88 -0.61 -2.82
C GLY A 254 -10.68 0.83 -3.34
N THR A 255 -9.73 1.58 -2.76
CA THR A 255 -9.48 2.99 -3.11
C THR A 255 -7.99 3.27 -3.32
N LEU A 256 -7.66 4.39 -3.96
CA LEU A 256 -6.26 4.81 -4.15
C LEU A 256 -5.52 5.12 -2.84
N VAL A 257 -6.25 5.52 -1.80
CA VAL A 257 -5.69 5.93 -0.49
C VAL A 257 -5.51 4.73 0.44
N GLY A 258 -6.35 3.69 0.33
CA GLY A 258 -6.40 2.59 1.28
C GLY A 258 -5.06 1.87 1.50
N THR A 259 -4.29 1.65 0.43
CA THR A 259 -2.95 1.04 0.51
C THR A 259 -1.90 1.84 -0.27
N ALA A 260 -0.68 1.86 0.27
CA ALA A 260 0.47 2.49 -0.36
C ALA A 260 0.83 1.87 -1.73
N THR A 261 0.51 0.60 -1.97
CA THR A 261 0.70 -0.04 -3.29
C THR A 261 -0.12 0.63 -4.39
N ASN A 262 -1.36 1.00 -4.11
CA ASN A 262 -2.24 1.70 -5.05
C ASN A 262 -1.71 3.11 -5.37
N SER A 263 -1.16 3.79 -4.37
CA SER A 263 -0.51 5.09 -4.55
C SER A 263 0.81 4.98 -5.31
N ALA A 264 1.61 3.94 -5.05
CA ALA A 264 2.81 3.64 -5.84
C ALA A 264 2.47 3.44 -7.32
N PHE A 265 1.44 2.63 -7.60
CA PHE A 265 0.91 2.46 -8.95
C PHE A 265 0.50 3.77 -9.60
N LYS A 266 -0.35 4.57 -8.94
CA LYS A 266 -0.82 5.83 -9.53
C LYS A 266 0.33 6.78 -9.85
N GLY A 267 1.34 6.87 -8.99
CA GLY A 267 2.49 7.74 -9.24
C GLY A 267 3.42 7.22 -10.33
N ILE A 268 3.70 5.91 -10.37
CA ILE A 268 4.50 5.29 -11.44
C ILE A 268 3.76 5.40 -12.78
N PHE A 269 2.48 5.07 -12.81
CA PHE A 269 1.63 5.16 -14.01
C PHE A 269 1.57 6.58 -14.56
N ASP A 270 1.39 7.60 -13.71
CA ASP A 270 1.38 9.00 -14.13
C ASP A 270 2.72 9.47 -14.70
N SER A 271 3.83 8.89 -14.23
CA SER A 271 5.19 9.24 -14.67
C SER A 271 5.53 8.56 -15.99
N GLU A 272 5.15 7.29 -16.11
CA GLU A 272 5.34 6.49 -17.30
C GLU A 272 4.42 6.98 -18.43
N PHE A 273 3.13 7.14 -18.17
CA PHE A 273 2.09 7.42 -19.17
C PHE A 273 1.39 8.76 -18.92
N PRO A 274 2.06 9.89 -19.16
CA PRO A 274 1.48 11.21 -18.93
C PRO A 274 0.30 11.51 -19.85
N GLU A 275 0.21 10.90 -21.04
CA GLU A 275 -0.90 11.15 -21.99
C GLU A 275 -2.24 10.64 -21.43
N ILE A 276 -2.24 9.48 -20.77
CA ILE A 276 -3.43 8.81 -20.22
C ILE A 276 -3.51 8.91 -18.70
N SER A 277 -2.69 9.74 -18.06
CA SER A 277 -2.66 9.96 -16.61
C SER A 277 -4.04 10.35 -16.03
N GLY A 278 -4.85 11.08 -16.81
CA GLY A 278 -6.21 11.47 -16.42
C GLY A 278 -7.24 10.33 -16.43
N SER A 279 -6.94 9.21 -17.12
CA SER A 279 -7.87 8.08 -17.26
C SER A 279 -8.03 7.28 -15.97
N VAL A 280 -7.00 7.25 -15.12
CA VAL A 280 -7.03 6.57 -13.81
C VAL A 280 -7.07 7.61 -12.71
N ASN A 281 -8.25 8.20 -12.51
CA ASN A 281 -8.52 9.06 -11.36
C ASN A 281 -9.06 8.26 -10.17
N PHE A 282 -9.21 8.92 -9.02
CA PHE A 282 -9.80 8.31 -7.83
C PHE A 282 -11.14 7.60 -8.11
N PHE A 283 -12.04 8.24 -8.85
CA PHE A 283 -13.35 7.68 -9.19
C PHE A 283 -13.23 6.40 -10.03
N TRP A 284 -12.48 6.43 -11.13
CA TRP A 284 -12.33 5.29 -12.03
C TRP A 284 -11.58 4.12 -11.39
N PHE A 285 -10.56 4.41 -10.58
CA PHE A 285 -9.89 3.37 -9.80
C PHE A 285 -10.85 2.73 -8.80
N MET A 286 -11.65 3.52 -8.08
CA MET A 286 -12.66 3.01 -7.15
C MET A 286 -13.73 2.19 -7.89
N ALA A 287 -14.21 2.65 -9.03
CA ALA A 287 -15.20 1.97 -9.85
C ALA A 287 -14.73 0.59 -10.32
N TYR A 288 -13.44 0.44 -10.62
CA TYR A 288 -12.83 -0.84 -10.98
C TYR A 288 -12.57 -1.72 -9.75
N SER A 289 -11.91 -1.18 -8.73
CA SER A 289 -11.38 -1.97 -7.61
C SER A 289 -12.44 -2.32 -6.57
N THR A 290 -13.43 -1.46 -6.31
CA THR A 290 -14.43 -1.67 -5.24
C THR A 290 -15.35 -2.87 -5.52
N PRO A 291 -15.92 -3.06 -6.73
CA PRO A 291 -16.75 -4.24 -7.01
C PRO A 291 -15.96 -5.54 -6.88
N ALA A 292 -14.72 -5.57 -7.42
CA ALA A 292 -13.83 -6.71 -7.29
C ALA A 292 -13.48 -7.00 -5.81
N MET A 293 -13.20 -5.96 -5.02
CA MET A 293 -12.95 -6.06 -3.58
C MET A 293 -14.14 -6.67 -2.84
N LEU A 294 -15.37 -6.19 -3.08
CA LEU A 294 -16.57 -6.72 -2.42
C LEU A 294 -16.77 -8.22 -2.73
N LEU A 295 -16.55 -8.61 -3.99
CA LEU A 295 -16.65 -10.00 -4.41
C LEU A 295 -15.54 -10.85 -3.77
N MET A 296 -14.28 -10.38 -3.82
CA MET A 296 -13.15 -11.04 -3.15
C MET A 296 -13.43 -11.22 -1.66
N GLN A 297 -13.89 -10.17 -0.99
CA GLN A 297 -14.19 -10.19 0.45
C GLN A 297 -15.24 -11.23 0.81
N LEU A 298 -16.35 -11.27 0.05
CA LEU A 298 -17.43 -12.21 0.30
C LEU A 298 -16.94 -13.65 0.14
N LEU A 299 -16.20 -13.94 -0.93
CA LEU A 299 -15.71 -15.29 -1.22
C LEU A 299 -14.61 -15.73 -0.24
N VAL A 300 -13.72 -14.80 0.15
CA VAL A 300 -12.70 -15.05 1.19
C VAL A 300 -13.38 -15.33 2.53
N TRP A 301 -14.42 -14.58 2.89
CA TRP A 301 -15.21 -14.86 4.09
C TRP A 301 -15.82 -16.26 4.03
N VAL A 302 -16.49 -16.64 2.92
CA VAL A 302 -17.03 -17.99 2.74
C VAL A 302 -15.93 -19.05 2.89
N SER A 303 -14.75 -18.83 2.28
CA SER A 303 -13.62 -19.76 2.36
C SER A 303 -13.15 -19.98 3.80
N LEU A 304 -13.00 -18.92 4.59
CA LEU A 304 -12.62 -19.03 6.00
C LEU A 304 -13.70 -19.75 6.82
N GLN A 305 -14.98 -19.51 6.52
CA GLN A 305 -16.10 -20.18 7.17
C GLN A 305 -16.13 -21.69 6.86
N VAL A 306 -15.79 -22.09 5.64
CA VAL A 306 -15.67 -23.50 5.26
C VAL A 306 -14.49 -24.17 5.97
N THR A 307 -13.34 -23.48 6.03
CA THR A 307 -12.10 -24.01 6.62
C THR A 307 -12.19 -24.15 8.14
N PHE A 308 -12.68 -23.13 8.85
CA PHE A 308 -12.62 -23.08 10.32
C PHE A 308 -13.97 -23.26 11.04
N MET A 309 -15.09 -22.86 10.42
CA MET A 309 -16.42 -22.93 11.04
C MET A 309 -17.32 -24.02 10.43
N GLY A 310 -16.75 -24.91 9.60
CA GLY A 310 -17.45 -26.06 9.02
C GLY A 310 -18.66 -25.70 8.16
N LEU A 311 -18.68 -24.54 7.51
CA LEU A 311 -19.71 -24.18 6.55
C LEU A 311 -19.74 -25.25 5.43
N PHE A 312 -20.91 -25.81 5.14
CA PHE A 312 -21.11 -27.00 4.27
C PHE A 312 -20.59 -28.35 4.82
N ARG A 313 -20.18 -28.43 6.09
CA ARG A 313 -19.86 -29.68 6.80
C ARG A 313 -20.67 -29.82 8.10
N PRO A 314 -21.99 -30.04 8.02
CA PRO A 314 -22.89 -30.02 9.19
C PRO A 314 -22.58 -31.11 10.23
N ASN A 315 -21.97 -32.23 9.82
CA ASN A 315 -21.58 -33.32 10.72
C ASN A 315 -20.21 -33.14 11.37
N SER A 316 -19.49 -32.05 11.07
CA SER A 316 -18.17 -31.79 11.66
C SER A 316 -18.28 -31.27 13.10
N GLU A 317 -17.29 -31.60 13.92
CA GLU A 317 -17.19 -31.13 15.31
C GLU A 317 -17.20 -29.60 15.39
N ALA A 318 -16.54 -28.92 14.44
CA ALA A 318 -16.53 -27.47 14.31
C ALA A 318 -17.94 -26.89 14.09
N ALA A 319 -18.73 -27.46 13.18
CA ALA A 319 -20.10 -27.00 12.93
C ALA A 319 -21.01 -27.19 14.15
N ARG A 320 -20.84 -28.31 14.88
CA ARG A 320 -21.60 -28.58 16.10
C ARG A 320 -21.26 -27.59 17.22
N ASN A 321 -20.00 -27.22 17.38
CA ASN A 321 -19.55 -26.24 18.37
C ASN A 321 -20.09 -24.83 18.04
N VAL A 322 -20.02 -24.39 16.78
CA VAL A 322 -20.57 -23.10 16.34
C VAL A 322 -22.10 -23.01 16.50
N ASN A 323 -22.82 -24.11 16.27
CA ASN A 323 -24.28 -24.15 16.44
C ASN A 323 -24.68 -24.11 17.92
N LYS A 324 -24.00 -24.87 18.80
CA LYS A 324 -24.21 -24.79 20.26
C LYS A 324 -23.94 -23.38 20.78
N ALA A 325 -22.85 -22.78 20.33
CA ALA A 325 -22.41 -21.42 20.64
C ALA A 325 -23.38 -20.31 20.19
N SER A 326 -24.19 -20.56 19.16
CA SER A 326 -25.13 -19.57 18.63
C SER A 326 -26.39 -19.40 19.49
N SER A 327 -26.60 -20.25 20.51
CA SER A 327 -27.74 -20.18 21.43
C SER A 327 -27.65 -19.05 22.48
N GLY A 328 -26.46 -18.53 22.78
CA GLY A 328 -26.24 -17.42 23.71
C GLY A 328 -26.20 -16.02 23.09
N SER A 329 -26.69 -15.89 21.86
CA SER A 329 -26.74 -14.66 21.03
C SER A 329 -27.33 -13.43 21.77
N PHE A 330 -28.29 -13.63 22.68
CA PHE A 330 -28.90 -12.53 23.45
C PHE A 330 -27.92 -11.87 24.44
N THR A 331 -27.10 -12.66 25.12
CA THR A 331 -26.16 -12.14 26.13
C THR A 331 -24.98 -11.41 25.47
N THR A 332 -24.46 -11.93 24.36
CA THR A 332 -23.45 -11.24 23.54
C THR A 332 -23.95 -9.89 23.05
N MET A 333 -25.21 -9.82 22.59
CA MET A 333 -25.85 -8.56 22.17
C MET A 333 -25.95 -7.55 23.33
N LYS A 334 -26.24 -8.02 24.55
CA LYS A 334 -26.29 -7.16 25.74
C LYS A 334 -24.94 -6.49 25.99
N VAL A 335 -23.84 -7.23 25.93
CA VAL A 335 -22.50 -6.67 26.14
C VAL A 335 -22.13 -5.68 25.03
N ILE A 336 -22.43 -5.99 23.77
CA ILE A 336 -22.19 -5.05 22.65
C ILE A 336 -23.01 -3.76 22.83
N LYS A 337 -24.25 -3.87 23.32
CA LYS A 337 -25.11 -2.72 23.61
C LYS A 337 -24.57 -1.89 24.78
N ASP A 338 -24.05 -2.54 25.82
CA ASP A 338 -23.44 -1.85 26.96
C ASP A 338 -22.12 -1.16 26.55
N GLN A 339 -21.26 -1.81 25.76
CA GLN A 339 -20.07 -1.19 25.17
C GLN A 339 -20.40 0.03 24.29
N TYR A 340 -21.50 -0.05 23.52
CA TYR A 340 -21.98 1.08 22.74
C TYR A 340 -22.49 2.21 23.63
N ARG A 341 -23.23 1.90 24.70
CA ARG A 341 -23.72 2.89 25.67
C ARG A 341 -22.56 3.56 26.42
N ASN A 342 -21.49 2.82 26.72
CA ASN A 342 -20.27 3.33 27.38
C ASN A 342 -19.52 4.38 26.54
N LEU A 343 -19.75 4.46 25.23
CA LEU A 343 -19.18 5.52 24.40
C LEU A 343 -19.82 6.90 24.66
N GLY A 344 -21.00 6.94 25.27
CA GLY A 344 -21.77 8.17 25.51
C GLY A 344 -22.46 8.72 24.25
N PRO A 345 -23.09 9.91 24.35
CA PRO A 345 -23.73 10.56 23.21
C PRO A 345 -22.72 10.94 22.12
N VAL A 346 -23.19 11.10 20.88
CA VAL A 346 -22.33 11.49 19.74
C VAL A 346 -21.77 12.89 19.97
N THR A 347 -20.46 12.97 20.15
CA THR A 347 -19.74 14.23 20.41
C THR A 347 -19.65 15.11 19.16
N PHE A 348 -19.42 16.43 19.33
CA PHE A 348 -19.20 17.33 18.20
C PHE A 348 -17.99 16.89 17.36
N HIS A 349 -16.91 16.46 18.01
CA HIS A 349 -15.73 15.90 17.34
C HIS A 349 -16.10 14.75 16.40
N GLU A 350 -16.92 13.79 16.85
CA GLU A 350 -17.39 12.69 15.98
C GLU A 350 -18.20 13.19 14.77
N LYS A 351 -19.07 14.18 14.96
CA LYS A 351 -19.86 14.77 13.88
C LYS A 351 -19.00 15.55 12.89
N ALA A 352 -18.08 16.38 13.37
CA ALA A 352 -17.18 17.18 12.55
C ALA A 352 -16.23 16.29 11.73
N SER A 353 -15.61 15.28 12.36
CA SER A 353 -14.76 14.31 11.67
C SER A 353 -15.55 13.49 10.64
N GLY A 354 -16.77 13.06 10.97
CA GLY A 354 -17.64 12.34 10.04
C GLY A 354 -18.06 13.20 8.84
N PHE A 355 -18.42 14.47 9.08
CA PHE A 355 -18.75 15.42 8.02
C PHE A 355 -17.58 15.68 7.08
N LEU A 356 -16.39 15.98 7.63
CA LEU A 356 -15.18 16.23 6.83
C LEU A 356 -14.76 15.00 6.03
N PHE A 357 -14.93 13.81 6.60
CA PHE A 357 -14.67 12.56 5.90
C PHE A 357 -15.63 12.35 4.72
N ILE A 358 -16.95 12.52 4.93
CA ILE A 358 -17.94 12.42 3.85
C ILE A 358 -17.69 13.50 2.79
N LEU A 359 -17.34 14.72 3.19
CA LEU A 359 -16.96 15.81 2.30
C LEU A 359 -15.74 15.45 1.45
N ALA A 360 -14.71 14.83 2.05
CA ALA A 360 -13.53 14.37 1.32
C ALA A 360 -13.90 13.36 0.23
N VAL A 361 -14.69 12.33 0.58
CA VAL A 361 -15.16 11.31 -0.37
C VAL A 361 -15.97 11.93 -1.50
N PHE A 362 -16.87 12.86 -1.15
CA PHE A 362 -17.66 13.60 -2.12
C PHE A 362 -16.76 14.39 -3.09
N LEU A 363 -15.81 15.16 -2.57
CA LEU A 363 -14.88 15.93 -3.40
C LEU A 363 -14.00 15.04 -4.29
N TYR A 364 -13.57 13.86 -3.83
CA TYR A 364 -12.83 12.94 -4.71
C TYR A 364 -13.67 12.43 -5.87
N ILE A 365 -14.89 11.96 -5.61
CA ILE A 365 -15.79 11.40 -6.63
C ILE A 365 -16.16 12.47 -7.65
N PHE A 366 -16.52 13.67 -7.18
CA PHE A 366 -17.03 14.75 -8.03
C PHE A 366 -15.93 15.65 -8.63
N ARG A 367 -14.64 15.35 -8.41
CA ARG A 367 -13.53 16.14 -8.98
C ARG A 367 -13.54 16.14 -10.50
N LYS A 368 -13.60 14.95 -11.10
CA LYS A 368 -13.67 14.76 -12.55
C LYS A 368 -14.30 13.40 -12.87
N PRO A 369 -15.61 13.26 -12.63
CA PRO A 369 -16.30 11.98 -12.73
C PRO A 369 -16.44 11.46 -14.18
N GLY A 370 -16.17 12.29 -15.19
CA GLY A 370 -16.15 11.91 -16.60
C GLY A 370 -17.51 11.95 -17.31
N PHE A 371 -18.63 11.82 -16.59
CA PHE A 371 -19.98 11.94 -17.16
C PHE A 371 -20.58 13.35 -17.06
N MET A 372 -20.02 14.20 -16.21
CA MET A 372 -20.40 15.61 -16.06
C MET A 372 -19.16 16.44 -15.75
N PRO A 373 -19.17 17.77 -16.02
CA PRO A 373 -18.08 18.65 -15.62
C PRO A 373 -17.89 18.54 -14.10
N GLY A 374 -16.69 18.15 -13.69
CA GLY A 374 -16.35 18.06 -12.28
C GLY A 374 -16.04 19.43 -11.69
N TRP A 375 -16.06 19.54 -10.36
CA TRP A 375 -15.81 20.83 -9.70
C TRP A 375 -14.42 21.42 -10.07
N ALA A 376 -13.44 20.57 -10.40
CA ALA A 376 -12.12 21.02 -10.81
C ALA A 376 -12.16 21.81 -12.13
N ASP A 377 -12.94 21.33 -13.09
CA ASP A 377 -13.08 21.95 -14.41
C ASP A 377 -13.93 23.24 -14.36
N VAL A 378 -14.80 23.38 -13.35
CA VAL A 378 -15.64 24.58 -13.13
C VAL A 378 -14.84 25.72 -12.48
N ILE A 379 -13.95 25.39 -11.54
CA ILE A 379 -13.22 26.40 -10.75
C ILE A 379 -12.01 26.96 -11.51
N THR A 380 -11.32 26.14 -12.30
CA THR A 380 -10.09 26.57 -12.96
C THR A 380 -9.84 25.83 -14.28
N THR A 381 -9.14 26.48 -15.19
CA THR A 381 -8.61 25.88 -16.42
C THR A 381 -7.31 25.11 -16.20
N MET A 382 -6.70 25.26 -15.01
CA MET A 382 -5.46 24.56 -14.65
C MET A 382 -5.73 23.11 -14.28
N LYS A 383 -4.75 22.22 -14.53
CA LYS A 383 -4.88 20.80 -14.19
C LYS A 383 -4.85 20.60 -12.66
N VAL A 384 -6.02 20.40 -12.06
CA VAL A 384 -6.16 20.04 -10.63
C VAL A 384 -6.18 18.53 -10.47
N LYS A 385 -5.26 18.01 -9.66
CA LYS A 385 -5.20 16.58 -9.32
C LYS A 385 -5.80 16.28 -7.92
N ASP A 386 -5.76 15.01 -7.48
CA ASP A 386 -6.57 14.46 -6.37
C ASP A 386 -6.03 14.91 -5.00
N GLY A 387 -4.72 15.16 -4.91
CA GLY A 387 -4.01 15.57 -3.71
C GLY A 387 -4.37 16.97 -3.23
N VAL A 388 -4.89 17.84 -4.12
CA VAL A 388 -5.45 19.14 -3.72
C VAL A 388 -6.65 18.92 -2.78
N THR A 389 -7.51 17.96 -3.10
CA THR A 389 -8.64 17.57 -2.24
C THR A 389 -8.17 17.10 -0.88
N SER A 390 -7.18 16.19 -0.85
CA SER A 390 -6.65 15.67 0.42
C SER A 390 -6.12 16.79 1.30
N MET A 391 -5.28 17.67 0.74
CA MET A 391 -4.65 18.75 1.50
C MET A 391 -5.65 19.81 1.95
N PHE A 392 -6.65 20.11 1.12
CA PHE A 392 -7.73 21.03 1.50
C PHE A 392 -8.49 20.53 2.74
N ILE A 393 -8.87 19.25 2.78
CA ILE A 393 -9.57 18.67 3.94
C ILE A 393 -8.68 18.66 5.17
N VAL A 394 -7.39 18.33 5.02
CA VAL A 394 -6.43 18.38 6.14
C VAL A 394 -6.37 19.78 6.73
N VAL A 395 -6.25 20.82 5.90
CA VAL A 395 -6.26 22.22 6.35
C VAL A 395 -7.57 22.54 7.09
N LEU A 396 -8.72 22.09 6.59
CA LEU A 396 -10.00 22.25 7.29
C LEU A 396 -10.04 21.52 8.65
N MET A 397 -9.42 20.34 8.77
CA MET A 397 -9.33 19.62 10.04
C MET A 397 -8.48 20.35 11.09
N PHE A 398 -7.50 21.15 10.68
CA PHE A 398 -6.74 22.02 11.58
C PHE A 398 -7.51 23.28 11.99
N ILE A 399 -8.37 23.79 11.10
CA ILE A 399 -9.15 25.02 11.34
C ILE A 399 -10.39 24.74 12.20
N LEU A 400 -11.11 23.65 11.95
CA LEU A 400 -12.37 23.37 12.64
C LEU A 400 -12.12 22.92 14.08
N PRO A 401 -12.83 23.48 15.08
CA PRO A 401 -12.62 23.14 16.49
C PRO A 401 -13.15 21.74 16.83
N MET A 402 -12.52 21.08 17.80
CA MET A 402 -12.94 19.76 18.30
C MET A 402 -14.24 19.82 19.13
N SER A 403 -14.49 20.95 19.78
CA SER A 403 -15.67 21.20 20.62
C SER A 403 -16.24 22.60 20.37
N MET A 404 -17.57 22.71 20.40
CA MET A 404 -18.28 23.99 20.27
C MET A 404 -18.37 24.73 21.61
N ASP A 405 -17.33 24.67 22.44
CA ASP A 405 -17.35 25.35 23.75
C ASP A 405 -17.44 26.87 23.60
N PHE A 406 -17.00 27.42 22.47
CA PHE A 406 -17.17 28.85 22.14
C PHE A 406 -18.65 29.27 22.05
N VAL A 407 -19.59 28.36 21.72
CA VAL A 407 -21.02 28.68 21.66
C VAL A 407 -21.59 28.98 23.04
N LYS A 408 -20.97 28.43 24.11
CA LYS A 408 -21.38 28.73 25.49
C LYS A 408 -21.20 30.21 25.82
N PHE A 409 -20.27 30.92 25.17
CA PHE A 409 -20.10 32.36 25.34
C PHE A 409 -21.27 33.19 24.81
N PHE A 410 -22.05 32.64 23.86
CA PHE A 410 -23.23 33.30 23.29
C PHE A 410 -24.55 32.74 23.88
N SER A 411 -24.47 31.80 24.81
CA SER A 411 -25.63 31.20 25.47
C SER A 411 -25.93 31.90 26.79
N SER A 412 -27.17 32.33 26.98
CA SER A 412 -27.62 33.02 28.21
C SER A 412 -27.62 32.11 29.46
N SER A 413 -27.36 30.81 29.31
CA SER A 413 -27.41 29.82 30.40
C SER A 413 -26.06 29.48 31.04
N ALA A 414 -24.94 30.01 30.55
CA ALA A 414 -23.60 29.63 31.03
C ALA A 414 -23.07 30.60 32.11
N SER A 415 -22.51 30.07 33.21
CA SER A 415 -21.95 30.87 34.31
C SER A 415 -20.58 31.45 33.94
N TYR A 416 -20.24 32.63 34.48
CA TYR A 416 -18.93 33.27 34.28
C TYR A 416 -17.75 32.37 34.67
N GLU A 417 -17.89 31.56 35.73
CA GLU A 417 -16.87 30.58 36.15
C GLU A 417 -16.64 29.48 35.11
N GLU A 418 -17.69 29.00 34.43
CA GLU A 418 -17.58 28.00 33.36
C GLU A 418 -16.92 28.60 32.10
N LEU A 419 -17.20 29.87 31.81
CA LEU A 419 -16.56 30.59 30.71
C LEU A 419 -15.08 30.86 31.00
N ALA A 420 -14.74 31.26 32.23
CA ALA A 420 -13.35 31.52 32.64
C ALA A 420 -12.49 30.24 32.66
N ALA A 421 -13.10 29.08 32.94
CA ALA A 421 -12.44 27.77 32.86
C ALA A 421 -12.31 27.22 31.43
N SER A 422 -13.00 27.81 30.45
CA SER A 422 -13.00 27.31 29.07
C SER A 422 -11.68 27.63 28.36
N LYS A 423 -11.02 26.59 27.85
CA LYS A 423 -9.80 26.69 27.05
C LYS A 423 -10.12 26.71 25.56
N PRO A 424 -9.29 27.35 24.71
CA PRO A 424 -9.47 27.28 23.26
C PRO A 424 -9.47 25.82 22.82
N SER A 425 -10.53 25.41 22.15
CA SER A 425 -10.65 24.06 21.59
C SER A 425 -9.55 23.85 20.56
N SER A 426 -8.84 22.73 20.63
CA SER A 426 -7.89 22.40 19.56
C SER A 426 -8.67 22.15 18.26
N GLY A 427 -7.97 22.21 17.12
CA GLY A 427 -8.53 21.68 15.88
C GLY A 427 -8.97 20.22 16.03
N VAL A 428 -9.83 19.73 15.12
CA VAL A 428 -10.19 18.31 15.01
C VAL A 428 -8.95 17.43 15.02
N VAL A 429 -7.87 17.92 14.40
CA VAL A 429 -6.55 17.31 14.40
C VAL A 429 -5.50 18.30 14.90
N SER A 430 -4.52 17.78 15.66
CA SER A 430 -3.32 18.52 16.05
C SER A 430 -2.08 17.92 15.38
N TRP A 431 -1.02 18.74 15.23
CA TRP A 431 0.22 18.27 14.60
C TRP A 431 0.90 17.15 15.38
N GLY A 432 0.77 17.16 16.73
CA GLY A 432 1.28 16.09 17.58
C GLY A 432 0.68 14.73 17.24
N ILE A 433 -0.65 14.68 17.03
CA ILE A 433 -1.35 13.45 16.65
C ILE A 433 -0.85 12.95 15.29
N LEU A 434 -0.69 13.85 14.31
CA LEU A 434 -0.22 13.47 12.99
C LEU A 434 1.24 13.00 13.00
N LYS A 435 2.09 13.66 13.78
CA LYS A 435 3.50 13.26 13.94
C LYS A 435 3.62 11.83 14.44
N GLU A 436 2.79 11.46 15.42
CA GLU A 436 2.82 10.14 16.05
C GLU A 436 2.15 9.06 15.17
N LYS A 437 0.98 9.36 14.60
CA LYS A 437 0.18 8.36 13.88
C LYS A 437 0.62 8.12 12.44
N ILE A 438 1.30 9.07 11.81
CA ILE A 438 1.66 8.95 10.39
C ILE A 438 3.03 8.29 10.23
N PRO A 439 3.13 7.21 9.44
CA PRO A 439 4.41 6.61 9.09
C PRO A 439 5.10 7.44 7.99
N TRP A 440 5.78 8.53 8.38
CA TRP A 440 6.48 9.44 7.46
C TRP A 440 7.47 8.74 6.52
N GLY A 441 7.99 7.58 6.91
CA GLY A 441 8.83 6.73 6.06
C GLY A 441 8.18 6.31 4.74
N LEU A 442 6.84 6.23 4.68
CA LEU A 442 6.12 5.88 3.44
C LEU A 442 6.28 6.95 2.35
N LEU A 443 6.46 8.22 2.71
CA LEU A 443 6.71 9.30 1.76
C LEU A 443 8.00 9.02 0.97
N PHE A 444 9.08 8.66 1.68
CA PHE A 444 10.34 8.30 1.04
C PHE A 444 10.25 7.00 0.27
N LEU A 445 9.50 6.01 0.78
CA LEU A 445 9.31 4.72 0.11
C LEU A 445 8.65 4.86 -1.26
N LEU A 446 7.57 5.63 -1.34
CA LEU A 446 6.90 5.93 -2.61
C LEU A 446 7.77 6.80 -3.51
N GLY A 447 8.40 7.84 -2.94
CA GLY A 447 9.28 8.74 -3.68
C GLY A 447 10.49 8.04 -4.32
N GLY A 448 11.08 7.05 -3.63
CA GLY A 448 12.17 6.25 -4.18
C GLY A 448 11.74 5.44 -5.40
N GLY A 449 10.53 4.84 -5.37
CA GLY A 449 9.95 4.17 -6.54
C GLY A 449 9.69 5.11 -7.71
N PHE A 450 9.20 6.33 -7.43
CA PHE A 450 8.99 7.34 -8.47
C PHE A 450 10.29 7.85 -9.08
N ALA A 451 11.33 8.00 -8.26
CA ALA A 451 12.66 8.32 -8.73
C ALA A 451 13.17 7.20 -9.65
N LEU A 452 13.08 5.92 -9.24
CA LEU A 452 13.48 4.79 -10.09
C LEU A 452 12.76 4.77 -11.44
N ALA A 453 11.45 5.04 -11.47
CA ALA A 453 10.69 5.13 -12.72
C ALA A 453 11.19 6.28 -13.62
N GLU A 454 11.34 7.49 -13.05
CA GLU A 454 11.83 8.67 -13.77
C GLU A 454 13.26 8.45 -14.31
N GLY A 455 14.14 7.89 -13.48
CA GLY A 455 15.51 7.55 -13.86
C GLY A 455 15.55 6.52 -14.98
N SER A 456 14.75 5.46 -14.87
CA SER A 456 14.69 4.38 -15.87
C SER A 456 14.20 4.90 -17.23
N LYS A 457 13.23 5.80 -17.23
CA LYS A 457 12.73 6.49 -18.43
C LYS A 457 13.79 7.42 -19.01
N ALA A 458 14.39 8.28 -18.18
CA ALA A 458 15.36 9.28 -18.63
C ALA A 458 16.66 8.66 -19.19
N THR A 459 17.06 7.47 -18.73
CA THR A 459 18.26 6.80 -19.22
C THR A 459 18.00 5.79 -20.34
N GLY A 460 16.75 5.52 -20.70
CA GLY A 460 16.41 4.48 -21.68
C GLY A 460 16.51 3.04 -21.15
N LEU A 461 16.73 2.85 -19.84
CA LEU A 461 16.74 1.52 -19.21
C LEU A 461 15.40 0.80 -19.41
N SER A 462 14.33 1.57 -19.31
CA SER A 462 12.97 1.14 -19.61
C SER A 462 12.83 0.46 -20.99
N SER A 463 13.46 1.04 -22.02
CA SER A 463 13.45 0.48 -23.38
C SER A 463 14.30 -0.79 -23.49
N MET A 464 15.43 -0.87 -22.80
CA MET A 464 16.31 -2.05 -22.81
C MET A 464 15.64 -3.28 -22.17
N ILE A 465 14.92 -3.06 -21.06
CA ILE A 465 14.14 -4.12 -20.41
C ILE A 465 13.01 -4.55 -21.34
N GLY A 466 12.30 -3.60 -21.95
CA GLY A 466 11.23 -3.88 -22.93
C GLY A 466 11.72 -4.72 -24.12
N ALA A 467 12.84 -4.34 -24.74
CA ALA A 467 13.41 -5.08 -25.87
C ALA A 467 13.76 -6.54 -25.53
N SER A 468 14.18 -6.80 -24.28
CA SER A 468 14.46 -8.15 -23.79
C SER A 468 13.20 -9.01 -23.62
N LEU A 469 12.03 -8.36 -23.52
CA LEU A 469 10.72 -9.00 -23.37
C LEU A 469 9.98 -9.20 -24.71
N ASN A 470 10.57 -8.80 -25.85
CA ASN A 470 9.99 -8.99 -27.19
C ASN A 470 9.65 -10.46 -27.49
N GLY A 471 10.37 -11.42 -26.89
CA GLY A 471 10.08 -12.85 -27.05
C GLY A 471 8.68 -13.26 -26.55
N LEU A 472 8.00 -12.43 -25.76
CA LEU A 472 6.64 -12.71 -25.25
C LEU A 472 5.51 -12.29 -26.22
N HIS A 473 5.81 -11.62 -27.35
CA HIS A 473 4.79 -11.15 -28.32
C HIS A 473 3.87 -12.26 -28.85
N GLY A 474 4.30 -13.53 -28.84
CA GLY A 474 3.50 -14.66 -29.31
C GLY A 474 2.50 -15.24 -28.29
N LEU A 475 2.50 -14.78 -27.04
CA LEU A 475 1.62 -15.31 -26.00
C LEU A 475 0.30 -14.55 -25.92
N HIS A 476 -0.80 -15.27 -25.65
CA HIS A 476 -2.10 -14.64 -25.45
C HIS A 476 -2.05 -13.70 -24.22
N PRO A 477 -2.53 -12.44 -24.31
CA PRO A 477 -2.50 -11.44 -23.24
C PRO A 477 -2.98 -11.94 -21.86
N THR A 478 -4.02 -12.77 -21.86
CA THR A 478 -4.58 -13.36 -20.63
C THR A 478 -3.62 -14.31 -19.92
N ILE A 479 -2.75 -15.01 -20.66
CA ILE A 479 -1.74 -15.91 -20.08
C ILE A 479 -0.61 -15.08 -19.47
N VAL A 480 -0.17 -14.02 -20.17
CA VAL A 480 0.82 -13.07 -19.64
C VAL A 480 0.33 -12.47 -18.32
N LEU A 481 -0.93 -12.03 -18.28
CA LEU A 481 -1.55 -11.52 -17.05
C LEU A 481 -1.55 -12.56 -15.92
N LEU A 482 -1.89 -13.81 -16.20
CA LEU A 482 -1.89 -14.88 -15.18
C LEU A 482 -0.51 -15.07 -14.58
N VAL A 483 0.53 -15.13 -15.42
CA VAL A 483 1.91 -15.29 -14.97
C VAL A 483 2.34 -14.11 -14.10
N VAL A 484 2.03 -12.88 -14.53
CA VAL A 484 2.33 -11.66 -13.76
C VAL A 484 1.66 -11.69 -12.39
N VAL A 485 0.37 -12.03 -12.32
CA VAL A 485 -0.37 -12.12 -11.05
C VAL A 485 0.24 -13.19 -10.15
N LEU A 486 0.52 -14.39 -10.66
CA LEU A 486 1.10 -15.49 -9.87
C LEU A 486 2.49 -15.15 -9.32
N VAL A 487 3.38 -14.62 -10.16
CA VAL A 487 4.74 -14.23 -9.75
C VAL A 487 4.69 -13.13 -8.70
N THR A 488 3.89 -12.09 -8.94
CA THR A 488 3.74 -10.98 -8.00
C THR A 488 3.17 -11.44 -6.66
N GLN A 489 2.15 -12.29 -6.70
CA GLN A 489 1.54 -12.86 -5.51
C GLN A 489 2.49 -13.79 -4.74
N PHE A 490 3.40 -14.49 -5.41
CA PHE A 490 4.37 -15.33 -4.73
C PHE A 490 5.42 -14.48 -4.00
N ILE A 491 5.98 -13.48 -4.68
CA ILE A 491 7.03 -12.62 -4.12
C ILE A 491 6.50 -11.81 -2.91
N THR A 492 5.25 -11.35 -2.96
CA THR A 492 4.66 -10.55 -1.87
C THR A 492 4.47 -11.28 -0.55
N GLU A 493 4.57 -12.61 -0.51
CA GLU A 493 4.54 -13.32 0.76
C GLU A 493 5.84 -13.08 1.57
N PHE A 494 6.95 -12.77 0.90
CA PHE A 494 8.28 -12.70 1.51
C PHE A 494 8.85 -11.29 1.63
N THR A 495 8.21 -10.29 1.03
CA THR A 495 8.73 -8.92 0.94
C THR A 495 7.60 -7.92 1.07
N SER A 496 7.92 -6.70 1.55
CA SER A 496 6.98 -5.59 1.62
C SER A 496 6.24 -5.31 0.30
N ASN A 497 4.92 -5.27 0.39
CA ASN A 497 3.98 -5.02 -0.71
C ASN A 497 4.37 -3.80 -1.57
N VAL A 498 4.71 -2.68 -0.93
CA VAL A 498 5.05 -1.41 -1.63
C VAL A 498 6.39 -1.52 -2.33
N ALA A 499 7.35 -2.20 -1.71
CA ALA A 499 8.67 -2.35 -2.29
C ALA A 499 8.62 -3.20 -3.57
N ILE A 500 7.85 -4.28 -3.57
CA ILE A 500 7.63 -5.10 -4.78
C ILE A 500 6.90 -4.29 -5.86
N ALA A 501 5.86 -3.52 -5.50
CA ALA A 501 5.15 -2.68 -6.44
C ALA A 501 6.10 -1.69 -7.14
N ASN A 502 7.00 -1.05 -6.39
CA ASN A 502 8.01 -0.14 -6.93
C ASN A 502 9.01 -0.84 -7.88
N LEU A 503 9.24 -2.14 -7.72
CA LEU A 503 10.14 -2.92 -8.58
C LEU A 503 9.45 -3.46 -9.83
N ILE A 504 8.26 -4.04 -9.67
CA ILE A 504 7.56 -4.75 -10.75
C ILE A 504 6.83 -3.78 -11.67
N LEU A 505 6.20 -2.72 -11.15
CA LEU A 505 5.34 -1.86 -11.97
C LEU A 505 6.07 -1.11 -13.10
N PRO A 506 7.30 -0.58 -12.91
CA PRO A 506 8.05 -0.01 -14.03
C PRO A 506 8.38 -1.04 -15.12
N VAL A 507 8.69 -2.29 -14.73
CA VAL A 507 8.94 -3.36 -15.69
C VAL A 507 7.67 -3.69 -16.48
N LEU A 508 6.52 -3.79 -15.82
CA LEU A 508 5.24 -4.06 -16.47
C LEU A 508 4.78 -2.90 -17.37
N ALA A 509 5.05 -1.65 -16.99
CA ALA A 509 4.79 -0.48 -17.82
C ALA A 509 5.53 -0.58 -19.16
N ASN A 510 6.80 -0.96 -19.11
CA ASN A 510 7.61 -1.12 -20.33
C ASN A 510 7.17 -2.31 -21.17
N MET A 511 6.85 -3.43 -20.52
CA MET A 511 6.28 -4.58 -21.20
C MET A 511 4.99 -4.22 -21.94
N ALA A 512 4.11 -3.42 -21.33
CA ALA A 512 2.89 -2.97 -21.97
C ALA A 512 3.15 -2.13 -23.23
N ARG A 513 4.14 -1.23 -23.19
CA ARG A 513 4.55 -0.46 -24.38
C ARG A 513 5.12 -1.36 -25.48
N THR A 514 5.97 -2.32 -25.10
CA THR A 514 6.59 -3.22 -26.07
C THR A 514 5.57 -4.14 -26.73
N LEU A 515 4.57 -4.61 -25.99
CA LEU A 515 3.50 -5.47 -26.48
C LEU A 515 2.35 -4.69 -27.16
N ASP A 516 2.44 -3.36 -27.27
CA ASP A 516 1.36 -2.48 -27.74
C ASP A 516 0.00 -2.72 -27.03
N MET A 517 0.07 -3.01 -25.73
CA MET A 517 -1.07 -3.31 -24.88
C MET A 517 -1.42 -2.11 -23.99
N ASP A 518 -2.68 -2.04 -23.56
CA ASP A 518 -3.08 -1.10 -22.51
C ASP A 518 -2.26 -1.34 -21.23
N PRO A 519 -1.47 -0.37 -20.74
CA PRO A 519 -0.65 -0.55 -19.55
C PRO A 519 -1.46 -0.85 -18.29
N ARG A 520 -2.71 -0.37 -18.22
CA ARG A 520 -3.62 -0.66 -17.11
C ARG A 520 -3.92 -2.16 -17.01
N TYR A 521 -3.91 -2.89 -18.13
CA TYR A 521 -4.18 -4.34 -18.21
C TYR A 521 -3.21 -5.15 -17.36
N LEU A 522 -1.95 -4.73 -17.28
CA LEU A 522 -0.90 -5.42 -16.53
C LEU A 522 -0.66 -4.76 -15.18
N MET A 523 -0.58 -3.43 -15.16
CA MET A 523 -0.17 -2.70 -13.96
C MET A 523 -1.26 -2.71 -12.87
N VAL A 524 -2.55 -2.55 -13.21
CA VAL A 524 -3.62 -2.51 -12.19
C VAL A 524 -3.75 -3.86 -11.49
N PRO A 525 -3.89 -5.01 -12.20
CA PRO A 525 -3.95 -6.31 -11.54
C PRO A 525 -2.69 -6.66 -10.75
N ALA A 526 -1.49 -6.33 -11.26
CA ALA A 526 -0.24 -6.54 -10.53
C ALA A 526 -0.17 -5.73 -9.23
N THR A 527 -0.71 -4.50 -9.24
CA THR A 527 -0.80 -3.66 -8.04
C THR A 527 -1.67 -4.29 -6.97
N LEU A 528 -2.84 -4.81 -7.37
CA LEU A 528 -3.73 -5.53 -6.45
C LEU A 528 -3.06 -6.81 -5.95
N ALA A 529 -2.39 -7.55 -6.84
CA ALA A 529 -1.64 -8.76 -6.51
C ALA A 529 -0.52 -8.53 -5.50
N CYS A 530 0.18 -7.38 -5.56
CA CYS A 530 1.19 -6.97 -4.56
C CYS A 530 0.61 -6.81 -3.15
N SER A 531 -0.71 -6.75 -3.00
CA SER A 531 -1.34 -6.64 -1.69
C SER A 531 -1.85 -7.98 -1.17
N MET A 532 -1.83 -9.04 -1.98
CA MET A 532 -2.44 -10.34 -1.66
C MET A 532 -1.46 -11.34 -1.02
N ALA A 533 -1.05 -11.05 0.23
CA ALA A 533 -0.24 -11.96 1.05
C ALA A 533 -1.07 -12.55 2.20
N PHE A 534 -1.27 -13.88 2.18
CA PHE A 534 -2.18 -14.59 3.08
C PHE A 534 -1.56 -15.80 3.80
N HIS A 535 -0.35 -16.23 3.45
CA HIS A 535 0.20 -17.48 4.00
C HIS A 535 1.02 -17.26 5.26
N MET A 536 1.75 -16.15 5.34
CA MET A 536 2.71 -15.92 6.41
C MET A 536 2.35 -14.69 7.27
N PRO A 537 2.65 -14.73 8.59
CA PRO A 537 2.54 -13.57 9.46
C PRO A 537 3.33 -12.38 8.95
N VAL A 538 4.54 -12.62 8.42
CA VAL A 538 5.46 -11.59 7.95
C VAL A 538 4.97 -10.91 6.66
N GLY A 539 4.09 -11.56 5.90
CA GLY A 539 3.68 -11.07 4.59
C GLY A 539 2.93 -9.74 4.62
N THR A 540 2.16 -9.46 5.68
CA THR A 540 1.54 -8.13 5.86
C THR A 540 1.48 -7.72 7.33
N PRO A 541 1.49 -6.42 7.66
CA PRO A 541 1.32 -5.98 9.05
C PRO A 541 0.03 -6.48 9.72
N PRO A 542 -1.15 -6.48 9.06
CA PRO A 542 -2.36 -7.13 9.60
C PRO A 542 -2.14 -8.56 10.05
N ASN A 543 -1.47 -9.36 9.22
CA ASN A 543 -1.17 -10.77 9.51
C ASN A 543 -0.28 -10.91 10.73
N ALA A 544 0.78 -10.09 10.83
CA ALA A 544 1.70 -10.10 11.95
C ALA A 544 1.02 -9.69 13.27
N ILE A 545 0.16 -8.66 13.23
CA ILE A 545 -0.58 -8.17 14.40
C ILE A 545 -1.46 -9.27 14.98
N VAL A 546 -2.30 -9.91 14.15
CA VAL A 546 -3.22 -10.93 14.65
C VAL A 546 -2.52 -12.23 15.05
N ALA A 547 -1.44 -12.60 14.36
CA ALA A 547 -0.64 -13.76 14.72
C ALA A 547 0.09 -13.55 16.05
N GLY A 548 0.55 -12.32 16.32
CA GLY A 548 1.19 -11.94 17.58
C GLY A 548 0.23 -11.93 18.76
N VAL A 549 -0.97 -11.34 18.60
CA VAL A 549 -1.95 -11.21 19.68
C VAL A 549 -2.61 -12.54 20.03
N ALA A 550 -3.01 -13.32 19.02
CA ALA A 550 -3.75 -14.56 19.24
C ALA A 550 -2.84 -15.81 19.26
N HIS A 551 -1.51 -15.64 19.19
CA HIS A 551 -0.52 -16.72 19.12
C HIS A 551 -0.85 -17.79 18.06
N ILE A 552 -1.28 -17.35 16.87
CA ILE A 552 -1.70 -18.24 15.79
C ILE A 552 -0.47 -18.96 15.23
N PRO A 553 -0.45 -20.30 15.19
CA PRO A 553 0.67 -21.03 14.59
C PRO A 553 0.71 -20.78 13.08
N THR A 554 1.90 -20.52 12.55
CA THR A 554 2.14 -20.24 11.12
C THR A 554 1.56 -21.32 10.20
N SER A 555 1.54 -22.58 10.64
CA SER A 555 0.93 -23.68 9.87
C SER A 555 -0.58 -23.51 9.66
N LYS A 556 -1.32 -23.11 10.70
CA LYS A 556 -2.77 -22.86 10.60
C LYS A 556 -3.05 -21.64 9.74
N MET A 557 -2.21 -20.61 9.84
CA MET A 557 -2.31 -19.42 8.99
C MET A 557 -2.08 -19.77 7.52
N ALA A 558 -1.02 -20.52 7.22
CA ALA A 558 -0.71 -20.97 5.87
C ALA A 558 -1.87 -21.77 5.25
N VAL A 559 -2.45 -22.71 5.99
CA VAL A 559 -3.63 -23.47 5.55
C VAL A 559 -4.85 -22.57 5.34
N GLY A 560 -5.07 -21.62 6.26
CA GLY A 560 -6.14 -20.63 6.15
C GLY A 560 -5.98 -19.68 4.96
N GLY A 561 -4.75 -19.46 4.48
CA GLY A 561 -4.40 -18.60 3.35
C GLY A 561 -4.59 -19.21 1.97
N ILE A 562 -4.62 -20.55 1.84
CA ILE A 562 -4.73 -21.25 0.55
C ILE A 562 -6.00 -20.85 -0.21
N GLY A 563 -7.15 -20.93 0.45
CA GLY A 563 -8.45 -20.58 -0.14
C GLY A 563 -8.50 -19.11 -0.59
N PRO A 564 -8.19 -18.15 0.29
CA PRO A 564 -8.10 -16.74 -0.07
C PRO A 564 -7.14 -16.45 -1.23
N LYS A 565 -6.00 -17.14 -1.29
CA LYS A 565 -5.05 -16.99 -2.39
C LYS A 565 -5.69 -17.35 -3.72
N ILE A 566 -6.21 -18.56 -3.86
CA ILE A 566 -6.83 -19.04 -5.11
C ILE A 566 -7.96 -18.12 -5.55
N ILE A 567 -8.83 -17.72 -4.62
CA ILE A 567 -9.97 -16.85 -4.89
C ILE A 567 -9.50 -15.48 -5.42
N THR A 568 -8.55 -14.85 -4.74
CA THR A 568 -8.05 -13.53 -5.15
C THR A 568 -7.26 -13.60 -6.46
N THR A 569 -6.49 -14.66 -6.71
CA THR A 569 -5.81 -14.89 -8.00
C THR A 569 -6.83 -14.92 -9.14
N LEU A 570 -7.87 -15.75 -9.03
CA LEU A 570 -8.87 -15.93 -10.09
C LEU A 570 -9.66 -14.64 -10.36
N ILE A 571 -10.03 -13.91 -9.30
CA ILE A 571 -10.79 -12.67 -9.44
C ILE A 571 -9.92 -11.56 -10.03
N ILE A 572 -8.68 -11.38 -9.56
CA ILE A 572 -7.78 -10.35 -10.10
C ILE A 572 -7.45 -10.64 -11.57
N TRP A 573 -7.21 -11.91 -11.91
CA TRP A 573 -6.98 -12.34 -13.28
C TRP A 573 -8.18 -12.12 -14.19
N GLY A 574 -9.40 -12.44 -13.71
CA GLY A 574 -10.64 -12.29 -14.48
C GLY A 574 -11.22 -10.87 -14.49
N ALA A 575 -10.91 -10.01 -13.52
CA ALA A 575 -11.51 -8.70 -13.34
C ALA A 575 -11.15 -7.72 -14.46
N TYR A 576 -9.89 -7.71 -14.92
CA TYR A 576 -9.49 -6.77 -15.97
C TYR A 576 -10.12 -7.10 -17.33
N PRO A 577 -10.05 -8.35 -17.84
CA PRO A 577 -10.70 -8.70 -19.11
C PRO A 577 -12.21 -8.45 -19.12
N THR A 578 -12.89 -8.53 -17.97
CA THR A 578 -14.34 -8.39 -17.85
C THR A 578 -14.80 -6.99 -17.45
N LEU A 579 -14.50 -6.57 -16.22
CA LEU A 579 -14.90 -5.27 -15.65
C LEU A 579 -13.97 -4.15 -16.13
N GLY A 580 -12.67 -4.42 -16.24
CA GLY A 580 -11.68 -3.44 -16.69
C GLY A 580 -11.93 -2.96 -18.11
N SER A 581 -12.28 -3.86 -19.04
CA SER A 581 -12.60 -3.52 -20.44
C SER A 581 -13.90 -2.69 -20.58
N LEU A 582 -14.84 -2.82 -19.64
CA LEU A 582 -16.06 -2.01 -19.61
C LEU A 582 -15.79 -0.58 -19.09
N ILE A 583 -14.92 -0.47 -18.08
CA ILE A 583 -14.62 0.80 -17.41
C ILE A 583 -13.59 1.62 -18.21
N PHE A 584 -12.53 0.98 -18.69
CA PHE A 584 -11.45 1.60 -19.43
C PHE A 584 -11.65 1.34 -20.93
N LYS A 585 -12.19 2.34 -21.66
CA LYS A 585 -12.48 2.22 -23.10
C LYS A 585 -11.20 2.15 -23.94
N ALA A 586 -11.28 1.44 -25.07
CA ALA A 586 -10.17 1.23 -26.01
C ALA A 586 -9.71 2.50 -26.77
N GLU A 587 -10.46 3.62 -26.71
CA GLU A 587 -10.08 4.89 -27.33
C GLU A 587 -8.79 5.48 -26.74
N ASP A 588 -8.52 5.22 -25.46
CA ASP A 588 -7.27 5.63 -24.79
C ASP A 588 -6.02 4.96 -25.39
N ILE A 589 -6.16 3.77 -25.98
CA ILE A 589 -5.05 3.04 -26.64
C ILE A 589 -4.68 3.73 -27.96
N LYS A 590 -5.67 4.28 -28.67
CA LYS A 590 -5.40 5.07 -29.88
C LYS A 590 -4.65 6.37 -29.56
N VAL A 591 -4.80 6.92 -28.36
CA VAL A 591 -4.02 8.08 -27.90
C VAL A 591 -2.55 7.71 -27.70
N LEU A 592 -2.26 6.52 -27.15
CA LEU A 592 -0.89 5.99 -27.03
C LEU A 592 -0.24 5.73 -28.40
N GLN A 593 -1.03 5.31 -29.39
CA GLN A 593 -0.58 5.02 -30.76
C GLN A 593 -0.61 6.23 -31.69
N SER A 594 -1.29 7.31 -31.30
CA SER A 594 -1.28 8.55 -32.07
C SER A 594 0.11 9.17 -31.95
N PRO A 595 0.81 9.39 -33.08
CA PRO A 595 2.09 10.10 -33.03
C PRO A 595 1.82 11.44 -32.35
N THR A 596 2.68 11.79 -31.41
CA THR A 596 2.62 12.94 -30.51
C THR A 596 2.21 14.20 -31.28
N THR A 597 0.90 14.39 -31.46
CA THR A 597 0.36 15.68 -31.88
C THR A 597 0.34 16.45 -30.60
N VAL A 598 1.34 17.33 -30.49
CA VAL A 598 1.33 18.49 -29.61
C VAL A 598 -0.11 18.98 -29.54
N ALA A 599 -0.80 18.70 -28.44
CA ALA A 599 -2.12 19.25 -28.14
C ALA A 599 -2.08 20.77 -28.40
N PRO A 600 -3.21 21.42 -28.74
CA PRO A 600 -3.36 22.52 -29.70
C PRO A 600 -2.70 23.85 -29.28
N ILE A 601 -1.39 23.81 -29.07
CA ILE A 601 -0.47 24.91 -28.85
C ILE A 601 0.34 25.11 -30.14
N ALA A 602 0.48 24.08 -30.98
CA ALA A 602 1.10 24.19 -32.30
C ALA A 602 0.32 25.13 -33.25
N ALA A 603 -1.00 25.24 -33.10
CA ALA A 603 -1.81 26.18 -33.89
C ALA A 603 -1.60 27.64 -33.45
N SER A 604 -1.25 27.90 -32.18
CA SER A 604 -0.98 29.25 -31.67
C SER A 604 0.51 29.63 -31.68
N MET A 605 1.43 28.66 -31.67
CA MET A 605 2.88 28.92 -31.79
C MET A 605 3.37 29.01 -33.25
N ALA A 606 2.68 28.39 -34.21
CA ALA A 606 3.01 28.56 -35.63
C ALA A 606 2.83 30.00 -36.13
N GLN A 607 2.06 30.84 -35.41
CA GLN A 607 1.84 32.24 -35.76
C GLN A 607 2.88 33.20 -35.16
N ASN A 608 3.70 32.77 -34.19
CA ASN A 608 4.60 33.66 -33.43
C ASN A 608 6.04 33.10 -33.29
N LEU A 609 6.54 32.38 -34.30
CA LEU A 609 7.97 32.09 -34.42
C LEU A 609 8.59 33.12 -35.39
N THR A 610 9.22 34.16 -34.83
CA THR A 610 10.16 35.02 -35.56
C THR A 610 11.56 34.47 -35.38
N LEU A 611 12.25 34.17 -36.48
CA LEU A 611 13.71 33.97 -36.45
C LEU A 611 14.37 35.31 -36.08
N ALA A 612 15.61 35.31 -35.58
CA ALA A 612 16.34 36.50 -35.12
C ALA A 612 16.50 37.65 -36.16
N CYS A 613 16.00 37.45 -37.38
CA CYS A 613 15.96 38.42 -38.47
C CYS A 613 14.55 39.00 -38.75
N ASP A 614 13.56 38.81 -37.87
CA ASP A 614 12.15 39.26 -38.05
C ASP A 614 11.47 38.77 -39.33
N VAL A 615 11.82 37.56 -39.77
CA VAL A 615 11.20 36.91 -40.95
C VAL A 615 10.35 35.73 -40.51
N ILE A 616 9.10 35.71 -40.99
CA ILE A 616 8.14 34.62 -40.79
C ILE A 616 8.56 33.42 -41.64
N PRO A 617 8.50 32.17 -41.14
CA PRO A 617 8.97 30.96 -41.84
C PRO A 617 8.45 30.81 -43.29
N ASN A 618 7.23 31.26 -43.57
CA ASN A 618 6.62 31.19 -44.90
C ASN A 618 7.24 32.15 -45.94
N ASN A 619 7.99 33.17 -45.54
CA ASN A 619 8.58 34.17 -46.44
C ASN A 619 10.05 33.90 -46.78
N LEU A 620 10.66 32.82 -46.26
CA LEU A 620 12.06 32.46 -46.55
C LEU A 620 12.35 32.17 -48.02
N GLN A 621 11.34 31.77 -48.81
CA GLN A 621 11.49 31.50 -50.25
C GLN A 621 11.58 32.76 -51.12
N LEU A 622 11.30 33.95 -50.56
CA LEU A 622 11.26 35.22 -51.29
C LEU A 622 12.54 36.05 -51.14
N LEU A 623 13.51 35.60 -50.35
CA LEU A 623 14.77 36.32 -50.11
C LEU A 623 15.87 35.85 -51.07
N PRO A 624 16.40 36.72 -51.95
CA PRO A 624 17.34 36.33 -53.02
C PRO A 624 18.71 35.84 -52.53
N SER A 625 19.01 35.98 -51.24
CA SER A 625 20.28 35.59 -50.61
C SER A 625 20.25 34.26 -49.84
N PHE A 626 19.12 33.54 -49.85
CA PHE A 626 18.98 32.23 -49.18
C PHE A 626 18.76 31.11 -50.21
N ASN A 627 19.82 30.37 -50.54
CA ASN A 627 19.71 29.21 -51.43
C ASN A 627 19.58 27.92 -50.62
N CYS A 628 18.35 27.60 -50.19
CA CYS A 628 18.03 26.29 -49.59
C CYS A 628 17.39 25.39 -50.66
N THR A 629 18.05 24.29 -51.01
CA THR A 629 17.44 23.22 -51.80
C THR A 629 16.32 22.56 -50.98
N SER A 630 15.08 22.97 -51.23
CA SER A 630 13.90 22.53 -50.48
C SER A 630 13.46 21.12 -50.88
N SER A 631 13.69 20.13 -50.01
CA SER A 631 12.77 18.99 -49.87
C SER A 631 11.51 19.47 -49.14
N LYS A 632 10.33 18.94 -49.49
CA LYS A 632 9.01 19.22 -48.86
C LYS A 632 8.95 18.98 -47.33
N THR A 633 10.07 18.70 -46.69
CA THR A 633 10.24 18.32 -45.28
C THR A 633 10.83 19.41 -44.39
N LEU A 634 11.18 20.60 -44.91
CA LEU A 634 11.86 21.65 -44.13
C LEU A 634 11.14 22.02 -42.82
N VAL A 635 9.80 22.10 -42.84
CA VAL A 635 9.00 22.36 -41.62
C VAL A 635 9.04 21.19 -40.64
N SER A 636 9.06 19.95 -41.14
CA SER A 636 9.24 18.73 -40.33
C SER A 636 10.63 18.69 -39.69
N ASP A 637 11.66 19.10 -40.42
CA ASP A 637 13.05 18.97 -40.01
C ASP A 637 13.45 20.06 -39.00
N VAL A 638 12.89 21.27 -39.14
CA VAL A 638 12.95 22.33 -38.12
C VAL A 638 12.23 21.91 -36.83
N MET A 639 11.06 21.28 -36.93
CA MET A 639 10.30 20.76 -35.77
C MET A 639 11.02 19.61 -35.04
N LYS A 640 11.91 18.88 -35.74
CA LYS A 640 12.72 17.78 -35.17
C LYS A 640 14.06 18.23 -34.59
N GLY A 641 14.41 19.52 -34.68
CA GLY A 641 15.70 20.04 -34.19
C GLY A 641 16.91 19.59 -35.01
N VAL A 642 16.70 19.12 -36.25
CA VAL A 642 17.75 18.64 -37.15
C VAL A 642 17.82 19.56 -38.37
N PHE A 643 18.44 20.73 -38.20
CA PHE A 643 18.84 21.55 -39.34
C PHE A 643 20.20 22.18 -39.08
N THR A 644 21.03 22.21 -40.12
CA THR A 644 22.31 22.94 -40.15
C THR A 644 22.25 23.91 -41.32
N CYS A 645 22.32 25.21 -41.05
CA CYS A 645 22.54 26.22 -42.09
C CYS A 645 23.97 26.71 -42.04
N SER A 646 24.67 26.61 -43.17
CA SER A 646 25.98 27.21 -43.39
C SER A 646 25.81 28.63 -43.92
N TYR A 647 26.22 29.62 -43.13
CA TYR A 647 26.37 31.01 -43.59
C TYR A 647 27.70 31.12 -44.36
N SER A 648 27.65 31.43 -45.66
CA SER A 648 28.85 31.76 -46.44
C SER A 648 29.11 33.26 -46.36
N PRO A 649 30.23 33.73 -45.77
CA PRO A 649 30.53 35.15 -45.74
C PRO A 649 31.18 35.57 -47.08
N PHE A 650 30.56 36.54 -47.75
CA PHE A 650 31.15 37.48 -48.71
C PHE A 650 32.11 36.94 -49.79
N ASN A 651 31.63 36.88 -51.04
CA ASN A 651 32.47 37.23 -52.19
C ASN A 651 32.66 38.75 -52.18
N LYS A 652 33.88 39.22 -51.91
CA LYS A 652 34.31 40.57 -52.31
C LYS A 652 34.77 40.49 -53.77
N SER A 653 34.23 41.40 -54.59
CA SER A 653 34.74 41.95 -55.87
C SER A 653 35.65 41.06 -56.71
#